data_AF-A0A9P5ASK5-F1
#
_entry.id   AF-A0A9P5ASK5-F1
#
_cell.length_a   1.000
_cell.length_b   1.000
_cell.length_c   1.000
_cell.angle_alpha   90.00
_cell.angle_beta   90.00
_cell.angle_gamma   90.00
#
_symmetry.space_group_name_H-M   'P 1'
#
loop_
_entity.id
_entity.type
_entity.pdbx_description
1 polymer ?
#
loop_
_entity_poly.entity_id
_entity_poly.type
_entity_poly.pdbx_seq_one_letter_code
_entity_poly.pdbx_strand_id
1 'polypeptide(L)'
;MKQVLSLLLLATQSLAGTIKLVNRDSLGPIGTSNPNSLVGGTVQTDAPPLSSFFKDLKGPVGRLIYSSWQTLISPKYPTNGWWAPYAAGPGNGTAAGPFPYESSLDGQGVCFGIGQERSFDGTSIKVPTQRDWRASFNEHGGDYDDHKAIAFDTQAVAVQYFQDGSSMTAYLVPGSPYMTFEYKSATPLLTALNGGIKSFNGKVLSNGDTNSSIKLTAKAESETKGSIVAGDKFTGILRMVMLRDPGHQPLLDAHSGVYPVSVAQDYSISGNSGMVTFNWATKGTGELLMLTWPHHREVLQSPNSPQPTALSYLTLKGWMYPTLGNVWRMTYKLTDITWNAPRDVDPSCKESVINGLKYEVGQLDPSKAPAPNDFYFWGGTLAATSRLALIADHVGSKDLIDPVIKYLKASFGGWFSAGNKALPAYETAWGGVISKEGATDVWVDFGNGYYNDHHFHYGYFLHIAAVIARYDPNWLNQHKDYVTFFARDIINPSADDPFFPITRCRDWFAGHSWASGIANGAGSRDQESVGEAVNGYYGAMLWATVALGQEHANFARLLLAMEQQAARVYWHLYPSAGQDDTTNPYPESKFRDLITVGNVMDWQTGAWLFWGAQKVQIAAIQILPVTPVNEVMYDAGWVSNVFSYTKSELEDPSYADSWKSVIYAAYANAKPQEAAAWSAKLSDWGSGNTYTNELYFIGTRPNQSSQPICGTLPSNPYGDYKIQATSGKYVVSAADGGKLSASGASASDADTFSSAYVPNAGTLQLTRNKQFVTADQSGASALSAARATASTWERFIIRQKAGESQDVYSIKAASNGKYVRVSGDGSLVNDTAAEKDATGFRFVKA
;
A
#
# COMPACT_ATOMS: atom_id res chain seq x y z
N MET A 1 61.20 53.64 6.39
CA MET A 1 60.94 53.63 4.93
C MET A 1 60.27 52.31 4.58
N LYS A 2 59.25 52.33 3.71
CA LYS A 2 58.39 51.20 3.27
C LYS A 2 57.02 51.11 3.96
N GLN A 3 56.23 52.14 3.73
CA GLN A 3 54.80 51.99 3.40
C GLN A 3 54.67 52.19 1.88
N VAL A 4 53.57 51.71 1.30
CA VAL A 4 53.19 51.68 -0.12
C VAL A 4 53.62 50.41 -0.87
N LEU A 5 52.92 49.30 -0.60
CA LEU A 5 52.53 48.30 -1.61
C LEU A 5 51.35 47.46 -1.06
N SER A 6 50.23 48.12 -0.77
CA SER A 6 48.98 47.52 -0.32
C SER A 6 47.84 48.18 -1.09
N LEU A 7 47.64 47.82 -2.36
CA LEU A 7 46.38 47.95 -3.13
C LEU A 7 46.63 47.44 -4.56
N LEU A 8 45.66 46.71 -5.12
CA LEU A 8 45.63 46.01 -6.43
C LEU A 8 46.25 44.60 -6.48
N LEU A 9 45.45 43.61 -6.06
CA LEU A 9 45.19 42.41 -6.85
C LEU A 9 43.80 41.87 -6.46
N LEU A 10 42.76 42.45 -7.07
CA LEU A 10 41.34 42.11 -6.88
C LEU A 10 40.76 41.84 -8.27
N ALA A 11 40.76 40.57 -8.68
CA ALA A 11 39.84 39.95 -9.65
C ALA A 11 40.34 38.54 -9.98
N THR A 12 39.40 37.59 -10.07
CA THR A 12 39.56 36.18 -10.48
C THR A 12 39.97 35.16 -9.39
N GLN A 13 39.06 34.92 -8.44
CA GLN A 13 38.85 33.56 -7.92
C GLN A 13 37.35 33.31 -7.80
N SER A 14 36.81 32.53 -8.75
CA SER A 14 35.50 31.89 -8.59
C SER A 14 35.61 30.90 -7.42
N LEU A 15 34.79 31.11 -6.40
CA LEU A 15 34.61 30.20 -5.28
C LEU A 15 34.04 28.87 -5.78
N ALA A 16 34.94 27.95 -6.14
CA ALA A 16 34.65 26.53 -6.10
C ALA A 16 34.53 26.14 -4.61
N GLY A 17 33.35 26.35 -4.04
CA GLY A 17 32.98 25.76 -2.76
C GLY A 17 33.04 24.25 -2.91
N THR A 18 34.15 23.65 -2.49
CA THR A 18 34.26 22.20 -2.36
C THR A 18 33.32 21.78 -1.23
N ILE A 19 32.08 21.44 -1.58
CA ILE A 19 31.27 20.58 -0.72
C ILE A 19 32.08 19.30 -0.63
N LYS A 20 32.72 19.08 0.52
CA LYS A 20 33.07 17.72 0.94
C LYS A 20 31.73 16.98 1.01
N LEU A 21 31.41 16.25 -0.05
CA LEU A 21 30.45 15.18 0.04
C LEU A 21 31.02 14.24 1.10
N VAL A 22 30.32 14.15 2.23
CA VAL A 22 30.41 12.96 3.07
C VAL A 22 30.18 11.78 2.12
N ASN A 23 30.94 10.70 2.30
CA ASN A 23 30.77 9.46 1.55
C ASN A 23 29.28 9.22 1.25
N ARG A 24 28.97 8.65 0.09
CA ARG A 24 27.78 7.79 0.05
C ARG A 24 27.92 6.84 1.24
N ASP A 25 27.10 7.00 2.26
CA ASP A 25 26.78 5.88 3.15
C ASP A 25 25.81 4.97 2.37
N SER A 26 26.11 4.67 1.09
CA SER A 26 25.28 3.80 0.27
C SER A 26 25.39 2.41 0.88
N LEU A 27 24.35 2.04 1.61
CA LEU A 27 24.16 0.69 2.09
C LEU A 27 24.38 -0.25 0.92
N GLY A 28 25.31 -1.19 1.10
CA GLY A 28 25.57 -2.21 0.10
C GLY A 28 24.31 -3.03 -0.22
N PRO A 29 24.36 -3.87 -1.25
CA PRO A 29 23.24 -4.74 -1.54
C PRO A 29 22.99 -5.68 -0.36
N ILE A 30 21.73 -6.04 -0.11
CA ILE A 30 21.35 -7.03 0.92
C ILE A 30 22.12 -8.35 0.69
N GLY A 31 22.34 -8.71 -0.57
CA GLY A 31 23.20 -9.81 -0.97
C GLY A 31 23.34 -9.84 -2.50
N THR A 32 24.27 -10.66 -2.98
CA THR A 32 24.55 -10.84 -4.42
C THR A 32 24.40 -12.31 -4.85
N SER A 33 23.82 -13.15 -4.00
CA SER A 33 23.61 -14.57 -4.29
C SER A 33 22.60 -14.75 -5.43
N ASN A 34 22.82 -15.79 -6.23
CA ASN A 34 21.94 -16.12 -7.35
C ASN A 34 20.66 -16.83 -6.84
N PRO A 35 19.45 -16.33 -7.19
CA PRO A 35 18.18 -16.92 -6.78
C PRO A 35 17.79 -18.23 -7.48
N ASN A 36 18.66 -18.84 -8.28
CA ASN A 36 18.43 -20.13 -8.94
C ASN A 36 18.10 -21.30 -7.98
N SER A 37 18.29 -21.13 -6.66
CA SER A 37 17.88 -22.12 -5.65
C SER A 37 16.37 -22.09 -5.33
N LEU A 38 15.60 -21.16 -5.89
CA LEU A 38 14.14 -21.15 -5.77
C LEU A 38 13.55 -22.43 -6.39
N VAL A 39 12.57 -23.05 -5.70
CA VAL A 39 12.05 -24.37 -6.10
C VAL A 39 11.29 -24.36 -7.43
N GLY A 40 10.76 -23.21 -7.84
CA GLY A 40 10.16 -23.02 -9.15
C GLY A 40 11.18 -22.96 -10.30
N GLY A 41 12.47 -22.80 -10.00
CA GLY A 41 13.55 -22.62 -10.95
C GLY A 41 13.57 -21.22 -11.56
N THR A 42 13.93 -21.13 -12.83
CA THR A 42 13.95 -19.87 -13.60
C THR A 42 12.82 -19.84 -14.63
N VAL A 43 12.28 -18.66 -14.87
CA VAL A 43 11.23 -18.40 -15.87
C VAL A 43 11.52 -17.12 -16.66
N GLN A 44 10.69 -16.88 -17.68
CA GLN A 44 10.60 -15.61 -18.38
C GLN A 44 9.14 -15.18 -18.47
N THR A 45 8.89 -13.89 -18.30
CA THR A 45 7.57 -13.24 -18.44
C THR A 45 7.76 -12.02 -19.33
N ASP A 46 6.87 -11.80 -20.32
CA ASP A 46 6.85 -10.66 -21.26
C ASP A 46 8.18 -9.91 -21.39
N ALA A 47 9.09 -10.41 -22.22
CA ALA A 47 10.46 -9.94 -22.23
C ALA A 47 10.56 -8.40 -22.33
N PRO A 48 11.47 -7.76 -21.57
CA PRO A 48 11.72 -6.34 -21.75
C PRO A 48 12.12 -6.08 -23.21
N PRO A 49 11.79 -4.91 -23.77
CA PRO A 49 12.03 -4.53 -25.17
C PRO A 49 13.53 -4.28 -25.42
N LEU A 50 14.32 -5.35 -25.30
CA LEU A 50 15.75 -5.31 -25.47
C LEU A 50 16.09 -4.98 -26.92
N SER A 51 15.31 -5.36 -27.93
CA SER A 51 15.63 -4.99 -29.33
C SER A 51 15.35 -3.53 -29.68
N SER A 52 14.54 -2.82 -28.90
CA SER A 52 14.11 -1.43 -29.15
C SER A 52 14.44 -0.51 -27.97
N PHE A 53 13.52 -0.31 -27.02
CA PHE A 53 13.66 0.70 -25.97
C PHE A 53 14.93 0.53 -25.11
N PHE A 54 15.38 -0.71 -24.88
CA PHE A 54 16.62 -1.01 -24.13
C PHE A 54 17.80 -1.49 -25.01
N LYS A 55 17.78 -1.25 -26.34
CA LYS A 55 18.74 -1.77 -27.33
C LYS A 55 20.22 -1.68 -26.93
N ASP A 56 20.62 -0.55 -26.37
CA ASP A 56 22.02 -0.29 -26.01
C ASP A 56 22.27 -0.35 -24.49
N LEU A 57 21.25 -0.73 -23.71
CA LEU A 57 21.28 -0.84 -22.26
C LEU A 57 21.27 -2.31 -21.79
N LYS A 58 21.65 -3.25 -22.67
CA LYS A 58 21.70 -4.70 -22.39
C LYS A 58 22.93 -5.17 -21.60
N GLY A 59 23.87 -4.26 -21.36
CA GLY A 59 25.11 -4.53 -20.65
C GLY A 59 25.19 -3.71 -19.37
N PRO A 60 26.30 -3.77 -18.63
CA PRO A 60 26.50 -2.93 -17.46
C PRO A 60 26.22 -1.45 -17.78
N VAL A 61 25.07 -0.94 -17.34
CA VAL A 61 24.64 0.43 -17.67
C VAL A 61 25.46 1.38 -16.81
N GLY A 62 26.34 2.12 -17.46
CA GLY A 62 27.12 3.14 -16.80
C GLY A 62 26.21 4.22 -16.22
N ARG A 63 26.23 4.41 -14.91
CA ARG A 63 25.60 5.57 -14.28
C ARG A 63 26.57 6.75 -14.37
N LEU A 64 26.07 7.91 -14.78
CA LEU A 64 26.82 9.16 -14.67
C LEU A 64 26.83 9.58 -13.19
N ILE A 65 27.84 9.17 -12.44
CA ILE A 65 28.08 9.61 -11.06
C ILE A 65 29.32 10.51 -11.08
N TYR A 66 29.15 11.78 -10.73
CA TYR A 66 30.25 12.76 -10.54
C TYR A 66 31.32 12.72 -11.65
N SER A 67 31.00 13.19 -12.86
CA SER A 67 31.97 13.36 -13.98
C SER A 67 32.82 12.12 -14.34
N SER A 68 32.50 10.94 -13.80
CA SER A 68 33.23 9.69 -14.03
C SER A 68 32.24 8.57 -14.37
N TRP A 69 32.59 7.79 -15.40
CA TRP A 69 31.82 6.63 -15.81
C TRP A 69 32.23 5.43 -14.95
N GLN A 70 31.30 4.84 -14.19
CA GLN A 70 31.49 3.54 -13.53
C GLN A 70 30.65 2.46 -14.22
N THR A 71 31.27 1.32 -14.50
CA THR A 71 30.66 0.13 -15.11
C THR A 71 29.94 -0.68 -14.02
N LEU A 72 28.61 -0.55 -13.90
CA LEU A 72 27.78 -1.34 -12.98
C LEU A 72 27.23 -2.58 -13.68
N ILE A 73 27.37 -3.79 -13.12
CA ILE A 73 26.71 -5.01 -13.61
C ILE A 73 25.22 -4.69 -13.89
N SER A 74 24.73 -5.05 -15.08
CA SER A 74 23.46 -4.58 -15.67
C SER A 74 22.35 -4.40 -14.62
N PRO A 75 21.89 -3.16 -14.34
CA PRO A 75 20.73 -2.96 -13.47
C PRO A 75 19.55 -3.71 -14.07
N LYS A 76 18.85 -4.45 -13.22
CA LYS A 76 17.58 -5.09 -13.58
C LYS A 76 16.54 -4.02 -13.88
N TYR A 77 15.71 -4.27 -14.89
CA TYR A 77 14.80 -3.27 -15.46
C TYR A 77 13.64 -2.99 -14.50
N PRO A 78 13.26 -1.71 -14.29
CA PRO A 78 12.17 -1.36 -13.41
C PRO A 78 10.82 -1.77 -14.01
N THR A 79 9.90 -2.23 -13.15
CA THR A 79 8.59 -2.78 -13.54
C THR A 79 7.42 -1.95 -13.03
N ASN A 80 7.60 -1.23 -11.92
CA ASN A 80 6.52 -0.51 -11.22
C ASN A 80 6.76 1.02 -11.18
N GLY A 81 7.83 1.51 -11.84
CA GLY A 81 8.11 2.95 -11.91
C GLY A 81 7.07 3.72 -12.73
N TRP A 82 6.96 5.03 -12.51
CA TRP A 82 5.98 5.87 -13.23
C TRP A 82 6.11 5.82 -14.76
N TRP A 83 7.31 5.53 -15.28
CA TRP A 83 7.64 5.43 -16.71
C TRP A 83 7.67 3.98 -17.23
N ALA A 84 7.25 2.99 -16.44
CA ALA A 84 7.08 1.60 -16.88
C ALA A 84 6.27 1.45 -18.20
N PRO A 85 5.27 2.31 -18.51
CA PRO A 85 4.56 2.25 -19.79
C PRO A 85 5.43 2.47 -21.04
N TYR A 86 6.64 3.04 -20.90
CA TYR A 86 7.64 3.14 -21.97
C TYR A 86 8.49 1.88 -22.09
N ALA A 87 8.68 1.22 -20.95
CA ALA A 87 9.61 0.12 -20.77
C ALA A 87 8.97 -1.24 -21.05
N ALA A 88 7.64 -1.37 -20.99
CA ALA A 88 6.92 -2.60 -21.30
C ALA A 88 6.22 -2.50 -22.65
N GLY A 89 6.16 -3.60 -23.41
CA GLY A 89 5.47 -3.62 -24.70
C GLY A 89 3.98 -3.34 -24.54
N PRO A 90 3.35 -2.48 -25.36
CA PRO A 90 3.84 -1.93 -26.63
C PRO A 90 4.71 -0.65 -26.52
N GLY A 91 4.94 -0.10 -25.33
CA GLY A 91 5.80 1.07 -25.08
C GLY A 91 5.12 2.44 -25.26
N ASN A 92 3.90 2.46 -25.80
CA ASN A 92 3.18 3.67 -26.17
C ASN A 92 2.12 4.10 -25.15
N GLY A 93 2.10 3.44 -23.98
CA GLY A 93 1.18 3.78 -22.89
C GLY A 93 1.44 5.18 -22.33
N THR A 94 0.42 5.76 -21.70
CA THR A 94 0.58 6.98 -20.92
C THR A 94 1.36 6.67 -19.65
N ALA A 95 2.46 7.38 -19.43
CA ALA A 95 3.18 7.36 -18.17
C ALA A 95 2.57 8.33 -17.16
N ALA A 96 2.70 7.97 -15.89
CA ALA A 96 2.31 8.76 -14.73
C ALA A 96 3.34 9.89 -14.46
N GLY A 97 3.71 10.64 -15.50
CA GLY A 97 4.73 11.68 -15.42
C GLY A 97 5.40 12.03 -16.75
N PRO A 98 6.53 12.79 -16.73
CA PRO A 98 7.15 13.36 -15.54
C PRO A 98 6.32 14.56 -15.04
N PHE A 99 5.64 14.40 -13.90
CA PHE A 99 4.75 15.45 -13.37
C PHE A 99 5.49 16.79 -13.24
N PRO A 100 4.85 17.93 -13.59
CA PRO A 100 3.42 18.12 -13.75
C PRO A 100 2.87 17.66 -15.11
N TYR A 101 3.73 17.23 -16.05
CA TYR A 101 3.29 16.68 -17.33
C TYR A 101 2.93 15.21 -17.21
N GLU A 102 1.94 14.79 -17.98
CA GLU A 102 1.78 13.39 -18.37
C GLU A 102 2.30 13.22 -19.79
N SER A 103 2.94 12.09 -20.08
CA SER A 103 3.55 11.86 -21.39
C SER A 103 3.36 10.44 -21.93
N SER A 104 3.53 10.30 -23.25
CA SER A 104 3.75 9.02 -23.94
C SER A 104 4.73 9.19 -25.07
N LEU A 105 5.16 8.04 -25.58
CA LEU A 105 5.98 7.91 -26.77
C LEU A 105 5.09 7.45 -27.93
N ASP A 106 5.21 8.10 -29.08
CA ASP A 106 4.61 7.62 -30.35
C ASP A 106 5.71 7.48 -31.42
N GLY A 107 5.36 7.02 -32.62
CA GLY A 107 6.38 6.81 -33.68
C GLY A 107 7.09 8.09 -34.14
N GLN A 108 6.57 9.25 -33.78
CA GLN A 108 7.06 10.54 -34.24
C GLN A 108 7.78 11.32 -33.14
N GLY A 109 7.51 11.08 -31.85
CA GLY A 109 8.18 11.81 -30.79
C GLY A 109 7.57 11.66 -29.40
N VAL A 110 7.98 12.56 -28.51
CA VAL A 110 7.46 12.61 -27.14
C VAL A 110 6.20 13.47 -27.11
N CYS A 111 5.08 12.86 -26.78
CA CYS A 111 3.79 13.51 -26.59
C CYS A 111 3.62 13.86 -25.11
N PHE A 112 3.24 15.09 -24.78
CA PHE A 112 3.09 15.56 -23.41
C PHE A 112 2.03 16.65 -23.27
N GLY A 113 1.51 16.81 -22.07
CA GLY A 113 0.57 17.87 -21.73
C GLY A 113 0.31 17.93 -20.23
N ILE A 114 -0.47 18.93 -19.81
CA ILE A 114 -0.88 19.07 -18.41
C ILE A 114 -2.41 19.19 -18.39
N GLY A 115 -3.08 18.25 -17.72
CA GLY A 115 -4.53 18.33 -17.51
C GLY A 115 -4.92 19.66 -16.84
N GLN A 116 -5.86 20.36 -17.45
CA GLN A 116 -6.18 21.75 -17.07
C GLN A 116 -7.18 21.83 -15.91
N GLU A 117 -8.02 20.82 -15.77
CA GLU A 117 -9.10 20.79 -14.79
C GLU A 117 -9.20 19.43 -14.11
N ARG A 118 -9.75 19.46 -12.90
CA ARG A 118 -10.18 18.27 -12.16
C ARG A 118 -11.69 18.17 -12.24
N SER A 119 -12.20 17.04 -12.69
CA SER A 119 -13.63 16.73 -12.61
C SER A 119 -13.91 15.84 -11.41
N PHE A 120 -14.90 16.19 -10.61
CA PHE A 120 -15.40 15.35 -9.52
C PHE A 120 -16.76 14.75 -9.91
N ASP A 121 -16.88 13.42 -9.89
CA ASP A 121 -18.10 12.71 -10.31
C ASP A 121 -18.99 12.25 -9.14
N GLY A 122 -18.69 12.69 -7.92
CA GLY A 122 -19.37 12.26 -6.70
C GLY A 122 -18.62 11.18 -5.93
N THR A 123 -17.71 10.45 -6.58
CA THR A 123 -16.91 9.38 -5.95
C THR A 123 -15.42 9.51 -6.19
N SER A 124 -15.03 10.18 -7.27
CA SER A 124 -13.64 10.30 -7.69
C SER A 124 -13.35 11.66 -8.32
N ILE A 125 -12.11 12.12 -8.11
CA ILE A 125 -11.49 13.19 -8.88
C ILE A 125 -10.75 12.55 -10.06
N LYS A 126 -10.92 13.14 -11.24
CA LYS A 126 -10.24 12.74 -12.47
C LYS A 126 -9.51 13.95 -13.06
N VAL A 127 -8.28 13.71 -13.51
CA VAL A 127 -7.51 14.60 -14.36
C VAL A 127 -7.27 13.82 -15.65
N PRO A 128 -8.14 13.94 -16.67
CA PRO A 128 -7.96 13.20 -17.90
C PRO A 128 -6.59 13.49 -18.51
N THR A 129 -5.92 12.44 -18.98
CA THR A 129 -4.64 12.61 -19.67
C THR A 129 -4.80 13.51 -20.87
N GLN A 130 -3.98 14.55 -20.90
CA GLN A 130 -3.98 15.55 -21.95
C GLN A 130 -2.64 15.48 -22.72
N ARG A 131 -2.72 15.45 -24.04
CA ARG A 131 -1.57 15.52 -24.94
C ARG A 131 -1.65 16.82 -25.72
N ASP A 132 -0.92 17.83 -25.23
CA ASP A 132 -0.96 19.17 -25.81
C ASP A 132 0.01 19.32 -26.97
N TRP A 133 1.21 18.77 -26.80
CA TRP A 133 2.31 18.94 -27.72
C TRP A 133 3.01 17.61 -27.97
N ARG A 134 3.58 17.51 -29.17
CA ARG A 134 4.60 16.51 -29.50
C ARG A 134 5.90 17.21 -29.88
N ALA A 135 6.99 16.80 -29.26
CA ALA A 135 8.33 17.22 -29.65
C ALA A 135 8.99 16.13 -30.50
N SER A 136 9.57 16.56 -31.63
CA SER A 136 10.17 15.72 -32.67
C SER A 136 11.22 16.52 -33.46
N PHE A 137 11.73 15.94 -34.55
CA PHE A 137 12.51 16.64 -35.55
C PHE A 137 12.10 16.20 -36.96
N ASN A 138 12.22 17.11 -37.93
CA ASN A 138 11.67 16.95 -39.26
C ASN A 138 12.29 15.79 -40.06
N GLU A 139 13.52 15.41 -39.74
CA GLU A 139 14.18 14.26 -40.37
C GLU A 139 13.60 12.92 -39.90
N HIS A 140 12.95 12.83 -38.74
CA HIS A 140 12.49 11.56 -38.18
C HIS A 140 11.41 10.90 -39.06
N GLY A 141 11.63 9.65 -39.47
CA GLY A 141 10.77 8.93 -40.42
C GLY A 141 9.40 8.50 -39.88
N GLY A 142 9.20 8.56 -38.57
CA GLY A 142 7.95 8.15 -37.92
C GLY A 142 7.93 6.67 -37.50
N ASP A 143 9.05 5.95 -37.65
CA ASP A 143 9.20 4.58 -37.17
C ASP A 143 9.26 4.57 -35.64
N TYR A 144 8.45 3.71 -35.02
CA TYR A 144 8.43 3.57 -33.59
C TYR A 144 9.71 2.90 -33.06
N ASP A 145 10.44 2.12 -33.84
CA ASP A 145 11.68 1.50 -33.37
C ASP A 145 12.88 2.48 -33.37
N ASP A 146 12.72 3.67 -33.93
CA ASP A 146 13.73 4.74 -33.98
C ASP A 146 13.74 5.61 -32.70
N HIS A 147 13.35 5.03 -31.57
CA HIS A 147 13.58 5.59 -30.24
C HIS A 147 14.08 4.55 -29.23
N LYS A 148 14.81 5.03 -28.22
CA LYS A 148 15.33 4.20 -27.12
C LYS A 148 15.63 5.00 -25.86
N ALA A 149 15.66 4.35 -24.71
CA ALA A 149 16.29 4.89 -23.51
C ALA A 149 17.82 4.88 -23.68
N ILE A 150 18.48 5.99 -23.32
CA ILE A 150 19.94 6.08 -23.30
C ILE A 150 20.51 6.15 -21.88
N ALA A 151 19.67 6.46 -20.89
CA ALA A 151 19.98 6.43 -19.47
C ALA A 151 18.68 6.41 -18.66
N PHE A 152 18.73 5.82 -17.48
CA PHE A 152 17.69 5.95 -16.46
C PHE A 152 18.28 5.82 -15.06
N ASP A 153 17.56 6.32 -14.08
CA ASP A 153 17.75 6.02 -12.67
C ASP A 153 16.40 5.57 -12.08
N THR A 154 16.28 5.56 -10.75
CA THR A 154 15.04 5.15 -10.07
C THR A 154 13.86 6.06 -10.39
N GLN A 155 14.08 7.28 -10.88
CA GLN A 155 13.06 8.32 -11.02
C GLN A 155 13.09 9.06 -12.37
N ALA A 156 14.23 9.14 -13.05
CA ALA A 156 14.39 9.83 -14.32
C ALA A 156 14.72 8.85 -15.46
N VAL A 157 14.30 9.20 -16.68
CA VAL A 157 14.64 8.48 -17.91
C VAL A 157 14.96 9.47 -19.03
N ALA A 158 16.02 9.19 -19.79
CA ALA A 158 16.40 9.94 -20.97
C ALA A 158 16.06 9.13 -22.23
N VAL A 159 15.13 9.63 -23.03
CA VAL A 159 14.63 8.95 -24.24
C VAL A 159 15.15 9.68 -25.48
N GLN A 160 15.81 8.96 -26.38
CA GLN A 160 16.35 9.50 -27.62
C GLN A 160 15.59 8.96 -28.82
N TYR A 161 15.10 9.86 -29.66
CA TYR A 161 14.66 9.61 -31.03
C TYR A 161 15.83 9.89 -31.98
N PHE A 162 16.04 9.07 -33.01
CA PHE A 162 17.20 9.16 -33.90
C PHE A 162 16.89 8.77 -35.35
N GLN A 163 17.50 9.44 -36.32
CA GLN A 163 17.39 9.12 -37.76
C GLN A 163 18.62 9.68 -38.49
N ASP A 164 19.30 8.88 -39.32
CA ASP A 164 20.34 9.33 -40.26
C ASP A 164 21.41 10.28 -39.66
N GLY A 165 21.78 10.05 -38.40
CA GLY A 165 22.77 10.85 -37.65
C GLY A 165 22.22 12.10 -36.94
N SER A 166 20.95 12.43 -37.16
CA SER A 166 20.16 13.42 -36.43
C SER A 166 19.49 12.78 -35.21
N SER A 167 19.38 13.51 -34.10
CA SER A 167 18.69 12.99 -32.91
C SER A 167 18.07 14.08 -32.03
N MET A 168 17.05 13.71 -31.28
CA MET A 168 16.46 14.47 -30.17
C MET A 168 16.44 13.60 -28.91
N THR A 169 17.03 14.07 -27.82
CA THR A 169 16.97 13.42 -26.49
C THR A 169 16.07 14.22 -25.55
N ALA A 170 15.02 13.59 -25.03
CA ALA A 170 14.16 14.14 -23.99
C ALA A 170 14.65 13.69 -22.60
N TYR A 171 14.93 14.66 -21.72
CA TYR A 171 15.25 14.40 -20.30
C TYR A 171 13.95 14.46 -19.48
N LEU A 172 13.41 13.29 -19.12
CA LEU A 172 12.14 13.18 -18.39
C LEU A 172 12.42 13.02 -16.90
N VAL A 173 12.26 14.12 -16.14
CA VAL A 173 12.57 14.18 -14.70
C VAL A 173 11.34 14.73 -13.94
N PRO A 174 10.73 13.95 -13.05
CA PRO A 174 9.61 14.41 -12.22
C PRO A 174 9.95 15.68 -11.43
N GLY A 175 8.97 16.57 -11.34
CA GLY A 175 9.08 17.87 -10.69
C GLY A 175 9.70 18.97 -11.57
N SER A 176 10.21 18.68 -12.76
CA SER A 176 10.68 19.77 -13.63
C SER A 176 9.48 20.52 -14.21
N PRO A 177 9.40 21.86 -14.09
CA PRO A 177 8.33 22.61 -14.77
C PRO A 177 8.52 22.66 -16.29
N TYR A 178 9.66 22.19 -16.81
CA TYR A 178 9.98 22.21 -18.23
C TYR A 178 10.12 20.81 -18.81
N MET A 179 9.60 20.61 -20.01
CA MET A 179 10.03 19.53 -20.89
C MET A 179 11.31 19.97 -21.60
N THR A 180 12.38 19.17 -21.51
CA THR A 180 13.72 19.55 -21.99
C THR A 180 14.19 18.59 -23.07
N PHE A 181 14.58 19.16 -24.22
CA PHE A 181 14.97 18.42 -25.43
C PHE A 181 16.35 18.86 -25.92
N GLU A 182 17.28 17.92 -26.03
CA GLU A 182 18.61 18.12 -26.61
C GLU A 182 18.64 17.59 -28.04
N TYR A 183 18.86 18.49 -29.00
CA TYR A 183 18.97 18.18 -30.41
C TYR A 183 20.43 18.09 -30.83
N LYS A 184 20.71 17.17 -31.76
CA LYS A 184 22.02 17.04 -32.41
C LYS A 184 21.80 16.92 -33.91
N SER A 185 22.24 17.95 -34.64
CA SER A 185 22.13 18.06 -36.10
C SER A 185 20.73 17.70 -36.63
N ALA A 186 19.68 18.10 -35.93
CA ALA A 186 18.30 17.75 -36.22
C ALA A 186 17.49 19.04 -36.38
N THR A 187 16.42 19.04 -37.16
CA THR A 187 15.56 20.21 -37.39
C THR A 187 14.34 20.15 -36.46
N PRO A 188 14.33 20.86 -35.30
CA PRO A 188 13.23 20.78 -34.35
C PRO A 188 11.85 20.93 -34.96
N LEU A 189 10.93 20.06 -34.54
CA LEU A 189 9.53 20.05 -34.95
C LEU A 189 8.67 19.88 -33.69
N LEU A 190 7.85 20.90 -33.40
CA LEU A 190 6.84 20.85 -32.35
C LEU A 190 5.46 20.80 -33.01
N THR A 191 4.65 19.81 -32.68
CA THR A 191 3.28 19.66 -33.20
C THR A 191 2.29 19.89 -32.07
N ALA A 192 1.33 20.80 -32.28
CA ALA A 192 0.19 20.94 -31.38
C ALA A 192 -0.80 19.78 -31.63
N LEU A 193 -1.09 19.03 -30.58
CA LEU A 193 -1.99 17.86 -30.60
C LEU A 193 -3.37 18.18 -30.02
N ASN A 194 -3.47 19.22 -29.20
CA ASN A 194 -4.71 19.65 -28.56
C ASN A 194 -4.88 21.17 -28.72
N GLY A 195 -5.54 21.56 -29.82
CA GLY A 195 -5.74 22.97 -30.19
C GLY A 195 -4.74 23.47 -31.24
N GLY A 196 -5.07 24.57 -31.91
CA GLY A 196 -4.20 25.24 -32.87
C GLY A 196 -3.35 26.36 -32.24
N ILE A 197 -2.24 26.72 -32.90
CA ILE A 197 -1.36 27.81 -32.45
C ILE A 197 -2.00 29.16 -32.83
N LYS A 198 -2.38 29.96 -31.82
CA LYS A 198 -3.06 31.24 -32.04
C LYS A 198 -2.11 32.43 -32.15
N SER A 199 -0.99 32.38 -31.44
CA SER A 199 0.02 33.43 -31.43
C SER A 199 1.43 32.86 -31.27
N PHE A 200 2.42 33.58 -31.80
CA PHE A 200 3.82 33.24 -31.68
C PHE A 200 4.64 34.52 -31.54
N ASN A 201 5.54 34.55 -30.55
CA ASN A 201 6.34 35.74 -30.21
C ASN A 201 5.51 37.03 -30.01
N GLY A 202 4.38 36.90 -29.28
CA GLY A 202 3.49 38.02 -28.98
C GLY A 202 2.65 38.55 -30.15
N LYS A 203 2.69 37.90 -31.32
CA LYS A 203 1.91 38.27 -32.51
C LYS A 203 0.85 37.20 -32.82
N VAL A 204 -0.34 37.63 -33.25
CA VAL A 204 -1.35 36.71 -33.81
C VAL A 204 -0.76 36.05 -35.04
N LEU A 205 -0.90 34.72 -35.14
CA LEU A 205 -0.23 33.95 -36.18
C LEU A 205 -0.76 34.28 -37.59
N SER A 206 0.18 34.54 -38.49
CA SER A 206 0.01 34.40 -39.94
C SER A 206 0.93 33.28 -40.44
N ASN A 207 0.63 32.64 -41.57
CA ASN A 207 1.49 31.57 -42.09
C ASN A 207 2.91 32.09 -42.35
N GLY A 208 3.90 31.68 -41.53
CA GLY A 208 5.32 32.01 -41.74
C GLY A 208 6.02 32.89 -40.68
N ASP A 209 5.52 33.01 -39.45
CA ASP A 209 6.11 33.89 -38.42
C ASP A 209 7.38 33.32 -37.74
N THR A 210 8.42 34.15 -37.52
CA THR A 210 9.78 33.74 -37.09
C THR A 210 10.29 34.25 -35.70
N ASN A 211 11.22 33.52 -35.04
CA ASN A 211 11.93 33.89 -33.77
C ASN A 211 13.48 34.07 -33.95
N SER A 212 14.19 34.69 -32.99
CA SER A 212 15.53 35.32 -33.14
C SER A 212 16.78 34.57 -32.64
N SER A 213 16.69 33.57 -31.75
CA SER A 213 17.86 32.75 -31.32
C SER A 213 18.02 31.45 -32.12
N ILE A 214 16.89 30.91 -32.56
CA ILE A 214 16.73 29.86 -33.56
C ILE A 214 15.60 30.33 -34.47
N LYS A 215 15.78 30.23 -35.79
CA LYS A 215 14.74 30.59 -36.76
C LYS A 215 13.64 29.52 -36.70
N LEU A 216 12.67 29.71 -35.82
CA LEU A 216 11.48 28.86 -35.71
C LEU A 216 10.35 29.49 -36.52
N THR A 217 9.69 28.72 -37.37
CA THR A 217 8.52 29.14 -38.13
C THR A 217 7.28 28.46 -37.56
N ALA A 218 6.31 29.25 -37.11
CA ALA A 218 5.03 28.71 -36.67
C ALA A 218 4.02 28.69 -37.83
N LYS A 219 3.20 27.64 -37.88
CA LYS A 219 2.13 27.45 -38.85
C LYS A 219 0.84 27.04 -38.13
N ALA A 220 -0.24 27.78 -38.39
CA ALA A 220 -1.59 27.36 -38.02
C ALA A 220 -2.15 26.50 -39.16
N GLU A 221 -2.34 25.22 -38.92
CA GLU A 221 -2.86 24.29 -39.94
C GLU A 221 -4.38 24.23 -39.91
N SER A 222 -4.97 24.33 -38.71
CA SER A 222 -6.41 24.47 -38.49
C SER A 222 -6.67 25.13 -37.13
N GLU A 223 -7.93 25.24 -36.73
CA GLU A 223 -8.28 25.68 -35.37
C GLU A 223 -7.81 24.71 -34.28
N THR A 224 -7.54 23.45 -34.64
CA THR A 224 -7.21 22.34 -33.73
C THR A 224 -5.82 21.75 -33.98
N LYS A 225 -5.06 22.28 -34.95
CA LYS A 225 -3.72 21.78 -35.32
C LYS A 225 -2.77 22.90 -35.70
N GLY A 226 -1.49 22.72 -35.39
CA GLY A 226 -0.43 23.60 -35.85
C GLY A 226 0.95 23.03 -35.56
N SER A 227 1.97 23.65 -36.15
CA SER A 227 3.36 23.20 -36.01
C SER A 227 4.32 24.37 -35.84
N ILE A 228 5.43 24.14 -35.15
CA ILE A 228 6.58 25.05 -35.07
C ILE A 228 7.79 24.27 -35.56
N VAL A 229 8.43 24.76 -36.62
CA VAL A 229 9.54 24.08 -37.29
C VAL A 229 10.77 24.97 -37.33
N ALA A 230 11.94 24.43 -37.01
CA ALA A 230 13.20 25.14 -37.22
C ALA A 230 13.49 25.30 -38.73
N GLY A 231 14.11 26.41 -39.11
CA GLY A 231 14.47 26.70 -40.50
C GLY A 231 15.65 25.86 -41.01
N ASP A 232 16.49 25.35 -40.10
CA ASP A 232 17.69 24.57 -40.38
C ASP A 232 17.97 23.56 -39.25
N LYS A 233 18.92 22.64 -39.48
CA LYS A 233 19.43 21.73 -38.46
C LYS A 233 20.02 22.50 -37.28
N PHE A 234 19.63 22.09 -36.07
CA PHE A 234 20.01 22.66 -34.80
C PHE A 234 20.82 21.66 -33.96
N THR A 235 21.76 22.18 -33.18
CA THR A 235 22.46 21.43 -32.13
C THR A 235 22.42 22.26 -30.85
N GLY A 236 21.78 21.76 -29.81
CA GLY A 236 21.59 22.49 -28.57
C GLY A 236 20.32 22.08 -27.83
N ILE A 237 19.88 22.91 -26.89
CA ILE A 237 18.74 22.63 -26.01
C ILE A 237 17.55 23.50 -26.40
N LEU A 238 16.37 22.88 -26.49
CA LEU A 238 15.08 23.57 -26.44
C LEU A 238 14.31 23.10 -25.21
N ARG A 239 13.66 24.05 -24.52
CA ARG A 239 12.82 23.77 -23.36
C ARG A 239 11.43 24.32 -23.61
N MET A 240 10.42 23.56 -23.19
CA MET A 240 9.02 23.96 -23.27
C MET A 240 8.43 23.96 -21.88
N VAL A 241 7.61 24.98 -21.59
CA VAL A 241 6.86 25.09 -20.35
C VAL A 241 5.44 25.53 -20.63
N MET A 242 4.48 24.95 -19.92
CA MET A 242 3.10 25.39 -19.95
C MET A 242 2.94 26.68 -19.13
N LEU A 243 2.60 27.78 -19.78
CA LEU A 243 2.28 29.05 -19.12
C LEU A 243 0.77 29.18 -18.95
N ARG A 244 0.26 28.98 -17.72
CA ARG A 244 -1.18 29.13 -17.38
C ARG A 244 -1.56 30.57 -17.04
N ASP A 245 -0.67 31.24 -16.32
CA ASP A 245 -0.82 32.63 -15.90
C ASP A 245 0.40 33.40 -16.41
N PRO A 246 0.24 34.53 -17.13
CA PRO A 246 1.35 35.39 -17.52
C PRO A 246 2.27 35.80 -16.35
N GLY A 247 1.73 35.90 -15.14
CA GLY A 247 2.47 36.18 -13.91
C GLY A 247 3.49 35.08 -13.52
N HIS A 248 3.37 33.87 -14.07
CA HIS A 248 4.36 32.81 -13.87
C HIS A 248 5.63 32.98 -14.72
N GLN A 249 5.54 33.74 -15.83
CA GLN A 249 6.64 33.88 -16.79
C GLN A 249 7.94 34.40 -16.16
N PRO A 250 7.95 35.44 -15.29
CA PRO A 250 9.18 35.97 -14.74
C PRO A 250 10.02 34.95 -13.97
N LEU A 251 9.38 34.08 -13.16
CA LEU A 251 10.09 33.03 -12.42
C LEU A 251 10.63 31.98 -13.39
N LEU A 252 9.85 31.59 -14.40
CA LEU A 252 10.29 30.62 -15.39
C LEU A 252 11.51 31.17 -16.17
N ASP A 253 11.41 32.37 -16.74
CA ASP A 253 12.50 32.97 -17.52
C ASP A 253 13.80 33.06 -16.70
N ALA A 254 13.72 33.45 -15.42
CA ALA A 254 14.86 33.56 -14.51
C ALA A 254 15.59 32.23 -14.25
N HIS A 255 14.90 31.09 -14.33
CA HIS A 255 15.44 29.75 -14.01
C HIS A 255 15.49 28.82 -15.23
N SER A 256 15.35 29.36 -16.44
CA SER A 256 15.37 28.60 -17.70
C SER A 256 16.76 28.09 -18.11
N GLY A 257 17.83 28.71 -17.60
CA GLY A 257 19.22 28.43 -17.98
C GLY A 257 19.84 27.13 -17.43
N VAL A 258 19.17 26.45 -16.51
CA VAL A 258 19.62 25.19 -15.88
C VAL A 258 18.50 24.16 -15.87
N TYR A 259 18.83 22.88 -16.09
CA TYR A 259 17.85 21.79 -16.16
C TYR A 259 18.40 20.49 -15.56
N PRO A 260 17.52 19.64 -14.99
CA PRO A 260 17.92 18.35 -14.45
C PRO A 260 18.04 17.30 -15.57
N VAL A 261 18.95 16.35 -15.42
CA VAL A 261 19.12 15.21 -16.35
C VAL A 261 19.03 13.85 -15.67
N SER A 262 19.23 13.81 -14.35
CA SER A 262 19.10 12.61 -13.52
C SER A 262 18.93 13.02 -12.05
N VAL A 263 18.55 12.09 -11.20
CA VAL A 263 18.47 12.30 -9.75
C VAL A 263 19.03 11.11 -8.99
N ALA A 264 19.84 11.39 -7.97
CA ALA A 264 20.33 10.40 -7.04
C ALA A 264 19.63 10.57 -5.69
N GLN A 265 19.10 9.48 -5.13
CA GLN A 265 18.68 9.45 -3.73
C GLN A 265 19.85 8.97 -2.87
N ASP A 266 19.97 9.58 -1.71
CA ASP A 266 20.82 9.17 -0.61
C ASP A 266 20.00 9.24 0.68
N TYR A 267 20.46 8.63 1.75
CA TYR A 267 19.78 8.72 3.04
C TYR A 267 20.73 8.62 4.22
N SER A 268 20.29 9.16 5.34
CA SER A 268 20.98 9.02 6.62
C SER A 268 19.95 8.77 7.72
N ILE A 269 20.22 7.84 8.62
CA ILE A 269 19.30 7.48 9.70
C ILE A 269 20.01 7.68 11.02
N SER A 270 19.39 8.47 11.90
CA SER A 270 19.86 8.71 13.26
C SER A 270 18.71 8.50 14.24
N GLY A 271 18.78 7.42 15.01
CA GLY A 271 17.72 7.02 15.93
C GLY A 271 16.37 6.79 15.23
N ASN A 272 15.41 7.67 15.52
CA ASN A 272 14.04 7.66 14.97
C ASN A 272 13.81 8.76 13.93
N SER A 273 14.88 9.26 13.32
CA SER A 273 14.85 10.24 12.24
C SER A 273 15.59 9.69 11.02
N GLY A 274 14.93 9.69 9.88
CA GLY A 274 15.52 9.30 8.60
C GLY A 274 15.45 10.47 7.63
N MET A 275 16.59 10.89 7.09
CA MET A 275 16.66 11.94 6.08
C MET A 275 16.88 11.30 4.71
N VAL A 276 15.99 11.57 3.75
CA VAL A 276 16.20 11.29 2.33
C VAL A 276 16.77 12.54 1.69
N THR A 277 17.87 12.39 0.95
CA THR A 277 18.45 13.47 0.15
C THR A 277 18.27 13.15 -1.32
N PHE A 278 17.56 14.02 -2.03
CA PHE A 278 17.55 13.98 -3.48
C PHE A 278 18.63 14.94 -4.00
N ASN A 279 19.44 14.46 -4.94
CA ASN A 279 20.53 15.20 -5.56
C ASN A 279 20.37 15.17 -7.07
N TRP A 280 19.97 16.30 -7.67
CA TRP A 280 19.76 16.40 -9.10
C TRP A 280 21.09 16.71 -9.78
N ALA A 281 21.43 15.89 -10.77
CA ALA A 281 22.48 16.26 -11.71
C ALA A 281 21.88 17.24 -12.71
N THR A 282 22.57 18.36 -12.94
CA THR A 282 22.08 19.44 -13.79
C THR A 282 23.06 19.77 -14.91
N LYS A 283 22.53 20.33 -15.99
CA LYS A 283 23.30 20.97 -17.05
C LYS A 283 22.85 22.43 -17.18
N GLY A 284 23.74 23.29 -17.67
CA GLY A 284 23.51 24.73 -17.80
C GLY A 284 23.98 25.53 -16.58
N THR A 285 23.54 26.77 -16.47
CA THR A 285 23.95 27.72 -15.42
C THR A 285 22.75 28.38 -14.77
N GLY A 286 22.78 28.53 -13.45
CA GLY A 286 21.71 29.13 -12.66
C GLY A 286 21.28 28.24 -11.50
N GLU A 287 20.23 28.66 -10.81
CA GLU A 287 19.62 27.90 -9.71
C GLU A 287 18.48 27.03 -10.26
N LEU A 288 18.51 25.74 -9.96
CA LEU A 288 17.53 24.78 -10.46
C LEU A 288 16.14 25.06 -9.86
N LEU A 289 15.14 25.23 -10.72
CA LEU A 289 13.73 25.30 -10.33
C LEU A 289 13.07 23.92 -10.49
N MET A 290 12.53 23.41 -9.39
CA MET A 290 11.79 22.15 -9.32
C MET A 290 10.45 22.38 -8.62
N LEU A 291 9.52 21.43 -8.75
CA LEU A 291 8.17 21.52 -8.22
C LEU A 291 7.93 20.44 -7.15
N THR A 292 7.40 20.86 -6.01
CA THR A 292 7.08 19.99 -4.87
C THR A 292 5.63 19.55 -4.90
N TRP A 293 5.31 18.34 -4.43
CA TRP A 293 3.95 17.94 -4.07
C TRP A 293 3.64 18.23 -2.60
N PRO A 294 2.36 18.10 -2.18
CA PRO A 294 1.97 18.32 -0.79
C PRO A 294 2.83 17.56 0.23
N HIS A 295 3.01 16.24 0.04
CA HIS A 295 3.81 15.43 0.96
C HIS A 295 5.30 15.84 1.00
N HIS A 296 5.85 16.39 -0.10
CA HIS A 296 7.22 16.90 -0.10
C HIS A 296 7.36 18.05 0.88
N ARG A 297 6.41 19.00 0.85
CA ARG A 297 6.47 20.23 1.66
C ARG A 297 6.37 19.97 3.16
N GLU A 298 5.71 18.90 3.57
CA GLU A 298 5.60 18.52 4.99
C GLU A 298 6.94 18.15 5.62
N VAL A 299 7.88 17.60 4.85
CA VAL A 299 9.14 17.02 5.36
C VAL A 299 10.39 17.69 4.79
N LEU A 300 10.25 18.57 3.79
CA LEU A 300 11.36 19.30 3.18
C LEU A 300 12.00 20.27 4.18
N GLN A 301 13.32 20.16 4.33
CA GLN A 301 14.11 20.94 5.28
C GLN A 301 14.67 22.20 4.62
N SER A 302 14.47 23.35 5.27
CA SER A 302 15.00 24.65 4.84
C SER A 302 14.78 24.97 3.35
N PRO A 303 13.54 24.83 2.82
CA PRO A 303 13.28 25.05 1.40
C PRO A 303 13.51 26.50 0.98
N ASN A 304 14.13 26.69 -0.19
CA ASN A 304 14.14 27.99 -0.89
C ASN A 304 12.93 28.04 -1.84
N SER A 305 11.73 28.29 -1.30
CA SER A 305 10.49 28.25 -2.08
C SER A 305 9.97 29.64 -2.43
N PRO A 306 9.86 29.98 -3.73
CA PRO A 306 9.05 31.10 -4.18
C PRO A 306 7.59 30.96 -3.72
N GLN A 307 6.85 32.06 -3.74
CA GLN A 307 5.43 32.06 -3.34
C GLN A 307 4.61 31.15 -4.28
N PRO A 308 3.56 30.47 -3.78
CA PRO A 308 2.67 29.64 -4.61
C PRO A 308 2.07 30.35 -5.83
N THR A 309 1.87 31.67 -5.76
CA THR A 309 1.38 32.51 -6.86
C THR A 309 2.40 32.77 -7.95
N ALA A 310 3.69 32.51 -7.70
CA ALA A 310 4.75 32.71 -8.69
C ALA A 310 4.82 31.56 -9.71
N LEU A 311 4.35 30.37 -9.35
CA LEU A 311 4.18 29.22 -10.25
C LEU A 311 3.33 28.15 -9.58
N SER A 312 2.34 27.61 -10.27
CA SER A 312 1.56 26.48 -9.76
C SER A 312 0.95 25.63 -10.86
N TYR A 313 0.88 24.32 -10.60
CA TYR A 313 0.17 23.35 -11.44
C TYR A 313 -0.68 22.42 -10.58
N LEU A 314 -1.98 22.36 -10.83
CA LEU A 314 -2.86 21.39 -10.18
C LEU A 314 -2.74 20.05 -10.92
N THR A 315 -2.21 19.04 -10.23
CA THR A 315 -2.11 17.65 -10.72
C THR A 315 -3.15 16.77 -10.01
N LEU A 316 -3.22 15.46 -10.23
CA LEU A 316 -4.09 14.58 -9.42
C LEU A 316 -3.69 14.53 -7.93
N LYS A 317 -2.38 14.63 -7.62
CA LYS A 317 -1.81 14.55 -6.26
C LYS A 317 -1.68 15.91 -5.55
N GLY A 318 -2.42 16.90 -6.03
CA GLY A 318 -2.48 18.24 -5.45
C GLY A 318 -1.73 19.29 -6.26
N TRP A 319 -1.69 20.48 -5.69
CA TRP A 319 -0.93 21.59 -6.23
C TRP A 319 0.57 21.30 -6.15
N MET A 320 1.24 21.48 -7.28
CA MET A 320 2.69 21.51 -7.37
C MET A 320 3.19 22.95 -7.28
N TYR A 321 4.13 23.21 -6.35
CA TYR A 321 4.66 24.55 -6.08
C TYR A 321 6.20 24.62 -6.19
N PRO A 322 6.76 25.78 -6.59
CA PRO A 322 8.17 25.94 -6.88
C PRO A 322 9.04 25.80 -5.62
N THR A 323 10.21 25.20 -5.81
CA THR A 323 11.31 25.27 -4.88
C THR A 323 12.62 25.29 -5.66
N LEU A 324 13.58 26.04 -5.14
CA LEU A 324 14.86 26.30 -5.77
C LEU A 324 15.97 25.46 -5.12
N GLY A 325 16.92 25.04 -5.95
CA GLY A 325 18.06 24.24 -5.55
C GLY A 325 18.04 22.84 -6.12
N ASN A 326 19.23 22.29 -6.31
CA ASN A 326 19.46 20.94 -6.86
C ASN A 326 19.72 19.88 -5.77
N VAL A 327 19.46 20.21 -4.50
CA VAL A 327 19.55 19.28 -3.37
C VAL A 327 18.36 19.50 -2.45
N TRP A 328 17.55 18.48 -2.25
CA TRP A 328 16.45 18.48 -1.28
C TRP A 328 16.77 17.53 -0.16
N ARG A 329 16.52 17.94 1.07
CA ARG A 329 16.64 17.11 2.27
C ARG A 329 15.26 16.96 2.88
N MET A 330 14.80 15.74 3.02
CA MET A 330 13.46 15.41 3.49
C MET A 330 13.56 14.54 4.72
N THR A 331 13.07 15.04 5.86
CA THR A 331 13.22 14.36 7.15
C THR A 331 11.93 13.68 7.58
N TYR A 332 12.00 12.37 7.72
CA TYR A 332 10.91 11.49 8.13
C TYR A 332 11.09 11.05 9.58
N LYS A 333 9.99 11.13 10.34
CA LYS A 333 9.92 10.50 11.66
C LYS A 333 9.72 9.00 11.49
N LEU A 334 10.68 8.21 11.97
CA LEU A 334 10.63 6.75 11.92
C LEU A 334 9.94 6.23 13.17
N THR A 335 9.04 5.25 13.00
CA THR A 335 8.45 4.54 14.15
C THR A 335 9.50 3.71 14.88
N ASP A 336 9.36 3.60 16.20
CA ASP A 336 10.08 2.66 17.06
C ASP A 336 9.30 1.36 17.29
N ILE A 337 8.06 1.29 16.79
CA ILE A 337 7.24 0.09 16.82
C ILE A 337 7.91 -1.00 15.98
N THR A 338 8.19 -2.14 16.61
CA THR A 338 8.76 -3.33 15.97
C THR A 338 7.77 -4.49 16.06
N TRP A 339 7.95 -5.42 16.98
CA TRP A 339 7.18 -6.68 17.04
C TRP A 339 5.75 -6.51 17.60
N ASN A 340 5.58 -5.58 18.54
CA ASN A 340 4.37 -5.43 19.35
C ASN A 340 3.95 -3.97 19.43
N ALA A 341 2.71 -3.74 19.90
CA ALA A 341 2.26 -2.40 20.25
C ALA A 341 3.19 -1.78 21.30
N PRO A 342 3.41 -0.45 21.29
CA PRO A 342 4.37 0.22 22.16
C PRO A 342 3.92 0.31 23.63
N ARG A 343 2.78 -0.29 23.99
CA ARG A 343 2.17 -0.26 25.31
C ARG A 343 1.68 -1.66 25.69
N ASP A 344 1.63 -1.90 26.99
CA ASP A 344 1.02 -3.11 27.55
C ASP A 344 -0.49 -3.15 27.27
N VAL A 345 -1.06 -4.35 27.32
CA VAL A 345 -2.50 -4.56 27.28
C VAL A 345 -3.13 -4.02 28.56
N ASP A 346 -4.17 -3.19 28.43
CA ASP A 346 -4.97 -2.69 29.54
C ASP A 346 -5.45 -3.87 30.41
N PRO A 347 -5.31 -3.78 31.75
CA PRO A 347 -5.66 -4.88 32.65
C PRO A 347 -7.07 -5.44 32.45
N SER A 348 -8.04 -4.60 32.08
CA SER A 348 -9.43 -5.02 31.83
C SER A 348 -9.60 -5.88 30.58
N CYS A 349 -8.65 -5.83 29.63
CA CYS A 349 -8.69 -6.61 28.41
C CYS A 349 -7.88 -7.92 28.51
N LYS A 350 -6.93 -7.99 29.45
CA LYS A 350 -5.89 -9.03 29.48
C LYS A 350 -6.44 -10.46 29.56
N GLU A 351 -7.44 -10.70 30.41
CA GLU A 351 -8.02 -12.04 30.55
C GLU A 351 -8.70 -12.50 29.25
N SER A 352 -9.48 -11.63 28.61
CA SER A 352 -10.14 -11.92 27.34
C SER A 352 -9.15 -12.17 26.20
N VAL A 353 -8.04 -11.42 26.14
CA VAL A 353 -6.95 -11.67 25.17
C VAL A 353 -6.31 -13.05 25.42
N ILE A 354 -6.06 -13.43 26.66
CA ILE A 354 -5.49 -14.74 27.01
C ILE A 354 -6.47 -15.89 26.69
N ASN A 355 -7.77 -15.70 26.94
CA ASN A 355 -8.78 -16.69 26.60
C ASN A 355 -8.92 -16.87 25.09
N GLY A 356 -8.88 -15.76 24.34
CA GLY A 356 -8.78 -15.77 22.88
C GLY A 356 -7.56 -16.55 22.40
N LEU A 357 -6.38 -16.26 22.94
CA LEU A 357 -5.13 -16.96 22.61
C LEU A 357 -5.26 -18.46 22.82
N LYS A 358 -5.72 -18.90 24.00
CA LYS A 358 -5.91 -20.32 24.31
C LYS A 358 -6.86 -21.00 23.34
N TYR A 359 -7.95 -20.32 22.98
CA TYR A 359 -8.92 -20.85 22.03
C TYR A 359 -8.32 -20.98 20.62
N GLU A 360 -7.79 -19.89 20.07
CA GLU A 360 -7.30 -19.81 18.68
C GLU A 360 -6.06 -20.68 18.48
N VAL A 361 -5.11 -20.66 19.41
CA VAL A 361 -3.93 -21.56 19.38
C VAL A 361 -4.35 -23.01 19.55
N GLY A 362 -5.35 -23.29 20.38
CA GLY A 362 -5.92 -24.63 20.55
C GLY A 362 -6.57 -25.22 19.29
N GLN A 363 -6.89 -24.39 18.28
CA GLN A 363 -7.39 -24.85 16.98
C GLN A 363 -6.26 -25.21 16.00
N LEU A 364 -5.01 -24.88 16.31
CA LEU A 364 -3.88 -25.09 15.40
C LEU A 364 -3.41 -26.54 15.45
N ASP A 365 -3.65 -27.26 14.35
CA ASP A 365 -3.19 -28.63 14.14
C ASP A 365 -2.12 -28.62 13.04
N PRO A 366 -0.81 -28.78 13.38
CA PRO A 366 0.27 -28.75 12.41
C PRO A 366 0.12 -29.79 11.28
N SER A 367 -0.60 -30.90 11.51
CA SER A 367 -0.84 -31.92 10.47
C SER A 367 -1.87 -31.47 9.41
N LYS A 368 -2.63 -30.41 9.72
CA LYS A 368 -3.64 -29.80 8.85
C LYS A 368 -3.28 -28.37 8.44
N ALA A 369 -2.06 -27.94 8.73
CA ALA A 369 -1.59 -26.63 8.33
C ALA A 369 -1.63 -26.53 6.79
N PRO A 370 -2.29 -25.51 6.21
CA PRO A 370 -2.47 -25.43 4.76
C PRO A 370 -1.12 -25.18 4.09
N ALA A 371 -0.80 -25.93 3.04
CA ALA A 371 0.33 -25.59 2.19
C ALA A 371 0.01 -24.32 1.36
N PRO A 372 1.03 -23.55 0.91
CA PRO A 372 0.81 -22.36 0.09
C PRO A 372 0.18 -22.76 -1.26
N ASN A 373 -1.05 -22.33 -1.50
CA ASN A 373 -1.76 -22.60 -2.76
C ASN A 373 -1.68 -21.41 -3.74
N ASP A 374 -1.43 -20.23 -3.19
CA ASP A 374 -1.27 -18.93 -3.83
C ASP A 374 -0.36 -18.09 -2.91
N PHE A 375 0.08 -16.91 -3.35
CA PHE A 375 0.95 -16.02 -2.58
C PHE A 375 0.16 -15.12 -1.61
N TYR A 376 -1.03 -14.67 -2.04
CA TYR A 376 -1.79 -13.60 -1.40
C TYR A 376 -2.60 -14.07 -0.18
N PHE A 377 -3.60 -14.93 -0.40
CA PHE A 377 -4.52 -15.40 0.64
C PHE A 377 -3.82 -16.27 1.67
N TRP A 378 -2.87 -17.11 1.24
CA TRP A 378 -1.99 -17.82 2.18
C TRP A 378 -1.23 -16.83 3.08
N GLY A 379 -0.64 -15.80 2.47
CA GLY A 379 0.13 -14.78 3.18
C GLY A 379 -0.70 -14.08 4.25
N GLY A 380 -1.85 -13.51 3.88
CA GLY A 380 -2.74 -12.81 4.81
C GLY A 380 -3.17 -13.69 6.00
N THR A 381 -3.56 -14.94 5.71
CA THR A 381 -4.03 -15.90 6.74
C THR A 381 -2.94 -16.28 7.73
N LEU A 382 -1.75 -16.63 7.22
CA LEU A 382 -0.66 -17.10 8.07
C LEU A 382 0.02 -15.94 8.80
N ALA A 383 0.02 -14.73 8.24
CA ALA A 383 0.51 -13.55 8.95
C ALA A 383 -0.38 -13.21 10.15
N ALA A 384 -1.71 -13.24 10.00
CA ALA A 384 -2.64 -13.11 11.11
C ALA A 384 -2.43 -14.20 12.18
N THR A 385 -2.23 -15.45 11.75
CA THR A 385 -1.89 -16.57 12.67
C THR A 385 -0.56 -16.32 13.40
N SER A 386 0.45 -15.78 12.72
CA SER A 386 1.77 -15.53 13.31
C SER A 386 1.74 -14.47 14.41
N ARG A 387 0.80 -13.52 14.35
CA ARG A 387 0.57 -12.53 15.41
C ARG A 387 0.23 -13.18 16.75
N LEU A 388 -0.38 -14.36 16.76
CA LEU A 388 -0.69 -15.08 18.01
C LEU A 388 0.56 -15.38 18.83
N ALA A 389 1.67 -15.77 18.20
CA ALA A 389 2.94 -16.00 18.89
C ALA A 389 3.53 -14.71 19.48
N LEU A 390 3.46 -13.60 18.73
CA LEU A 390 3.94 -12.29 19.20
C LEU A 390 3.12 -11.77 20.39
N ILE A 391 1.80 -11.91 20.32
CA ILE A 391 0.88 -11.51 21.40
C ILE A 391 1.07 -12.41 22.62
N ALA A 392 1.20 -13.73 22.43
CA ALA A 392 1.47 -14.69 23.49
C ALA A 392 2.75 -14.33 24.27
N ASP A 393 3.85 -14.00 23.57
CA ASP A 393 5.09 -13.52 24.20
C ASP A 393 4.86 -12.23 24.98
N HIS A 394 4.18 -11.24 24.38
CA HIS A 394 3.95 -9.95 24.99
C HIS A 394 3.10 -10.01 26.27
N VAL A 395 2.07 -10.87 26.31
CA VAL A 395 1.22 -11.03 27.50
C VAL A 395 1.74 -12.07 28.50
N GLY A 396 2.88 -12.71 28.20
CA GLY A 396 3.55 -13.69 29.06
C GLY A 396 3.01 -15.12 28.99
N SER A 397 2.19 -15.46 28.00
CA SER A 397 1.65 -16.82 27.76
C SER A 397 2.58 -17.64 26.87
N LYS A 398 3.83 -17.82 27.32
CA LYS A 398 4.92 -18.38 26.50
C LYS A 398 4.71 -19.82 26.06
N ASP A 399 3.92 -20.58 26.79
CA ASP A 399 3.51 -21.95 26.46
C ASP A 399 2.72 -22.05 25.14
N LEU A 400 2.11 -20.95 24.71
CA LEU A 400 1.33 -20.86 23.47
C LEU A 400 2.17 -20.50 22.23
N ILE A 401 3.45 -20.16 22.38
CA ILE A 401 4.33 -19.78 21.26
C ILE A 401 4.65 -21.01 20.39
N ASP A 402 5.20 -22.07 21.00
CA ASP A 402 5.66 -23.26 20.28
C ASP A 402 4.59 -23.94 19.40
N PRO A 403 3.32 -24.09 19.85
CA PRO A 403 2.26 -24.60 18.98
C PRO A 403 2.05 -23.75 17.71
N VAL A 404 2.06 -22.42 17.84
CA VAL A 404 1.95 -21.50 16.70
C VAL A 404 3.14 -21.69 15.77
N ILE A 405 4.38 -21.70 16.29
CA ILE A 405 5.59 -21.85 15.47
C ILE A 405 5.63 -23.20 14.74
N LYS A 406 5.20 -24.30 15.38
CA LYS A 406 5.07 -25.61 14.72
C LYS A 406 4.07 -25.58 13.57
N TYR A 407 2.91 -24.95 13.78
CA TYR A 407 1.89 -24.78 12.74
C TYR A 407 2.41 -23.94 11.55
N LEU A 408 3.03 -22.80 11.84
CA LEU A 408 3.61 -21.93 10.82
C LEU A 408 4.70 -22.67 10.02
N LYS A 409 5.62 -23.38 10.68
CA LYS A 409 6.67 -24.16 9.99
C LYS A 409 6.10 -25.26 9.11
N ALA A 410 5.07 -25.97 9.57
CA ALA A 410 4.41 -27.01 8.78
C ALA A 410 3.81 -26.45 7.49
N SER A 411 3.12 -25.30 7.57
CA SER A 411 2.59 -24.58 6.40
C SER A 411 3.72 -24.03 5.51
N PHE A 412 4.66 -23.29 6.09
CA PHE A 412 5.74 -22.61 5.36
C PHE A 412 6.67 -23.59 4.63
N GLY A 413 6.80 -24.82 5.14
CA GLY A 413 7.58 -25.88 4.49
C GLY A 413 7.20 -26.14 3.03
N GLY A 414 5.96 -25.84 2.63
CA GLY A 414 5.51 -25.93 1.24
C GLY A 414 6.30 -25.04 0.27
N TRP A 415 6.82 -23.89 0.74
CA TRP A 415 7.68 -23.01 -0.08
C TRP A 415 9.02 -23.62 -0.47
N PHE A 416 9.45 -24.68 0.22
CA PHE A 416 10.69 -25.42 -0.07
C PHE A 416 10.45 -26.72 -0.83
N SER A 417 9.20 -26.99 -1.25
CA SER A 417 8.83 -28.23 -1.94
C SER A 417 8.45 -27.97 -3.39
N ALA A 418 9.13 -28.64 -4.31
CA ALA A 418 8.81 -28.59 -5.74
C ALA A 418 7.45 -29.23 -6.09
N GLY A 419 6.84 -29.99 -5.18
CA GLY A 419 5.51 -30.60 -5.35
C GLY A 419 4.35 -29.71 -4.89
N ASN A 420 4.63 -28.51 -4.36
CA ASN A 420 3.61 -27.56 -3.94
C ASN A 420 3.01 -26.81 -5.14
N LYS A 421 1.79 -26.27 -5.00
CA LYS A 421 1.15 -25.49 -6.08
C LYS A 421 1.80 -24.12 -6.26
N ALA A 422 1.88 -23.32 -5.19
CA ALA A 422 2.57 -22.04 -5.25
C ALA A 422 4.08 -22.30 -5.32
N LEU A 423 4.67 -22.01 -6.48
CA LEU A 423 6.09 -22.18 -6.76
C LEU A 423 6.72 -20.82 -7.05
N PRO A 424 7.61 -20.30 -6.19
CA PRO A 424 8.37 -19.11 -6.50
C PRO A 424 9.47 -19.45 -7.51
N ALA A 425 9.58 -18.65 -8.56
CA ALA A 425 10.62 -18.75 -9.57
C ALA A 425 11.34 -17.42 -9.71
N TYR A 426 12.59 -17.48 -10.17
CA TYR A 426 13.30 -16.27 -10.58
C TYR A 426 12.99 -15.97 -12.05
N GLU A 427 12.36 -14.83 -12.31
CA GLU A 427 12.20 -14.32 -13.66
C GLU A 427 13.53 -13.67 -14.08
N THR A 428 14.06 -14.11 -15.22
CA THR A 428 15.45 -13.83 -15.60
C THR A 428 15.64 -12.56 -16.42
N ALA A 429 14.61 -12.10 -17.14
CA ALA A 429 14.70 -11.01 -18.10
C ALA A 429 14.59 -9.63 -17.44
N TRP A 430 13.54 -9.41 -16.65
CA TRP A 430 13.34 -8.24 -15.80
C TRP A 430 14.09 -8.37 -14.48
N GLY A 431 14.20 -9.58 -13.93
CA GLY A 431 14.94 -9.86 -12.71
C GLY A 431 14.10 -9.64 -11.47
N GLY A 432 13.49 -10.70 -10.94
CA GLY A 432 12.76 -10.68 -9.67
C GLY A 432 12.18 -12.04 -9.30
N VAL A 433 11.68 -12.18 -8.07
CA VAL A 433 10.92 -13.37 -7.66
C VAL A 433 9.48 -13.19 -8.15
N ILE A 434 8.90 -14.21 -8.77
CA ILE A 434 7.49 -14.23 -9.18
C ILE A 434 6.83 -15.60 -8.90
N SER A 435 5.50 -15.63 -8.89
CA SER A 435 4.72 -16.86 -9.00
C SER A 435 4.95 -17.51 -10.36
N LYS A 436 5.47 -18.75 -10.37
CA LYS A 436 5.83 -19.47 -11.60
C LYS A 436 4.65 -19.65 -12.55
N GLU A 437 3.49 -20.01 -12.02
CA GLU A 437 2.27 -20.21 -12.81
C GLU A 437 1.82 -18.88 -13.45
N GLY A 438 1.99 -17.78 -12.74
CA GLY A 438 1.67 -16.44 -13.23
C GLY A 438 2.59 -15.92 -14.33
N ALA A 439 3.74 -16.56 -14.61
CA ALA A 439 4.65 -16.13 -15.68
C ALA A 439 4.03 -16.22 -17.09
N THR A 440 2.91 -16.92 -17.22
CA THR A 440 2.16 -17.07 -18.48
C THR A 440 0.67 -16.77 -18.34
N ASP A 441 0.21 -16.36 -17.17
CA ASP A 441 -1.20 -16.05 -16.89
C ASP A 441 -1.30 -14.86 -15.92
N VAL A 442 -1.73 -13.72 -16.45
CA VAL A 442 -1.88 -12.45 -15.71
C VAL A 442 -2.96 -12.52 -14.62
N TRP A 443 -3.86 -13.51 -14.66
CA TRP A 443 -4.94 -13.66 -13.68
C TRP A 443 -4.53 -14.48 -12.46
N VAL A 444 -3.39 -15.16 -12.50
CA VAL A 444 -2.85 -15.91 -11.36
C VAL A 444 -2.18 -14.95 -10.39
N ASP A 445 -2.47 -15.12 -9.10
CA ASP A 445 -1.93 -14.29 -8.02
C ASP A 445 -2.04 -12.79 -8.34
N PHE A 446 -3.19 -12.35 -8.89
CA PHE A 446 -3.47 -10.94 -9.21
C PHE A 446 -2.42 -10.27 -10.13
N GLY A 447 -1.73 -11.06 -10.95
CA GLY A 447 -0.69 -10.56 -11.85
C GLY A 447 0.70 -10.48 -11.19
N ASN A 448 0.93 -11.18 -10.08
CA ASN A 448 2.26 -11.30 -9.47
C ASN A 448 3.31 -11.80 -10.47
N GLY A 449 2.93 -12.71 -11.37
CA GLY A 449 3.78 -13.15 -12.49
C GLY A 449 4.23 -12.04 -13.44
N TYR A 450 3.56 -10.89 -13.39
CA TYR A 450 3.80 -9.68 -14.17
C TYR A 450 4.16 -8.49 -13.26
N TYR A 451 4.73 -8.76 -12.08
CA TYR A 451 5.23 -7.76 -11.13
C TYR A 451 4.16 -6.91 -10.43
N ASN A 452 2.88 -7.27 -10.52
CA ASN A 452 1.86 -6.65 -9.67
C ASN A 452 2.05 -7.09 -8.21
N ASP A 453 1.82 -6.17 -7.27
CA ASP A 453 1.50 -6.51 -5.88
C ASP A 453 2.60 -7.24 -5.09
N HIS A 454 3.84 -7.24 -5.60
CA HIS A 454 4.98 -7.90 -4.92
C HIS A 454 5.12 -7.45 -3.46
N HIS A 455 5.06 -6.15 -3.20
CA HIS A 455 5.13 -5.62 -1.84
C HIS A 455 3.96 -6.04 -0.93
N PHE A 456 2.75 -6.25 -1.45
CA PHE A 456 1.62 -6.78 -0.67
C PHE A 456 1.88 -8.24 -0.30
N HIS A 457 2.17 -9.08 -1.30
CA HIS A 457 2.34 -10.51 -1.13
C HIS A 457 3.57 -10.84 -0.28
N TYR A 458 4.70 -10.20 -0.59
CA TYR A 458 5.98 -10.51 0.04
C TYR A 458 6.08 -9.93 1.44
N GLY A 459 5.32 -8.86 1.74
CA GLY A 459 5.13 -8.36 3.10
C GLY A 459 4.66 -9.46 4.05
N TYR A 460 3.60 -10.16 3.67
CA TYR A 460 3.07 -11.27 4.46
C TYR A 460 4.05 -12.43 4.58
N PHE A 461 4.66 -12.86 3.46
CA PHE A 461 5.67 -13.92 3.46
C PHE A 461 6.84 -13.61 4.40
N LEU A 462 7.39 -12.40 4.33
CA LEU A 462 8.50 -11.95 5.16
C LEU A 462 8.10 -11.80 6.63
N HIS A 463 6.88 -11.34 6.91
CA HIS A 463 6.34 -11.27 8.28
C HIS A 463 6.32 -12.66 8.92
N ILE A 464 5.73 -13.65 8.24
CA ILE A 464 5.62 -15.03 8.76
C ILE A 464 7.03 -15.61 8.98
N ALA A 465 7.93 -15.47 8.01
CA ALA A 465 9.30 -15.95 8.11
C ALA A 465 10.07 -15.30 9.25
N ALA A 466 9.90 -13.99 9.47
CA ALA A 466 10.54 -13.26 10.56
C ALA A 466 10.06 -13.74 11.93
N VAL A 467 8.76 -14.04 12.08
CA VAL A 467 8.21 -14.62 13.32
C VAL A 467 8.76 -16.02 13.57
N ILE A 468 8.82 -16.90 12.57
CA ILE A 468 9.45 -18.22 12.71
C ILE A 468 10.91 -18.07 13.13
N ALA A 469 11.70 -17.27 12.41
CA ALA A 469 13.12 -17.05 12.66
C ALA A 469 13.41 -16.46 14.05
N ARG A 470 12.53 -15.60 14.56
CA ARG A 470 12.64 -15.02 15.91
C ARG A 470 12.65 -16.08 17.00
N TYR A 471 11.86 -17.15 16.84
CA TYR A 471 11.71 -18.21 17.84
C TYR A 471 12.44 -19.51 17.47
N ASP A 472 12.97 -19.64 16.25
CA ASP A 472 13.77 -20.78 15.80
C ASP A 472 15.01 -20.33 15.01
N PRO A 473 16.13 -20.07 15.71
CA PRO A 473 17.39 -19.69 15.07
C PRO A 473 17.96 -20.76 14.13
N ASN A 474 17.65 -22.04 14.34
CA ASN A 474 18.12 -23.10 13.46
C ASN A 474 17.39 -23.05 12.10
N TRP A 475 16.07 -22.81 12.14
CA TRP A 475 15.29 -22.57 10.93
C TRP A 475 15.80 -21.34 10.17
N LEU A 476 16.11 -20.25 10.88
CA LEU A 476 16.72 -19.06 10.27
C LEU A 476 18.02 -19.44 9.54
N ASN A 477 18.96 -20.11 10.20
CA ASN A 477 20.23 -20.50 9.60
C ASN A 477 20.07 -21.37 8.36
N GLN A 478 19.03 -22.22 8.33
CA GLN A 478 18.75 -23.11 7.21
C GLN A 478 18.11 -22.40 6.01
N HIS A 479 17.24 -21.42 6.24
CA HIS A 479 16.37 -20.85 5.21
C HIS A 479 16.61 -19.37 4.88
N LYS A 480 17.56 -18.73 5.57
CA LYS A 480 17.87 -17.30 5.44
C LYS A 480 18.02 -16.84 3.99
N ASP A 481 18.87 -17.52 3.21
CA ASP A 481 19.18 -17.07 1.85
C ASP A 481 17.94 -17.12 0.95
N TYR A 482 17.15 -18.20 1.07
CA TYR A 482 15.91 -18.40 0.31
C TYR A 482 14.89 -17.29 0.57
N VAL A 483 14.62 -17.00 1.84
CA VAL A 483 13.65 -15.96 2.25
C VAL A 483 14.16 -14.58 1.85
N THR A 484 15.48 -14.36 1.93
CA THR A 484 16.10 -13.06 1.62
C THR A 484 15.96 -12.66 0.15
N PHE A 485 15.72 -13.59 -0.79
CA PHE A 485 15.40 -13.21 -2.18
C PHE A 485 14.12 -12.38 -2.29
N PHE A 486 13.10 -12.66 -1.47
CA PHE A 486 11.87 -11.88 -1.44
C PHE A 486 12.09 -10.48 -0.86
N ALA A 487 12.94 -10.36 0.17
CA ALA A 487 13.32 -9.05 0.72
C ALA A 487 14.11 -8.22 -0.30
N ARG A 488 15.05 -8.83 -1.03
CA ARG A 488 15.81 -8.18 -2.11
C ARG A 488 14.91 -7.65 -3.21
N ASP A 489 13.80 -8.34 -3.50
CA ASP A 489 12.86 -7.89 -4.53
C ASP A 489 12.19 -6.54 -4.20
N ILE A 490 11.81 -6.32 -2.94
CA ILE A 490 11.01 -5.15 -2.54
C ILE A 490 11.79 -4.06 -1.79
N ILE A 491 12.93 -4.39 -1.15
CA ILE A 491 13.72 -3.45 -0.33
C ILE A 491 15.22 -3.44 -0.65
N ASN A 492 15.65 -3.84 -1.85
CA ASN A 492 17.07 -3.69 -2.23
C ASN A 492 17.48 -2.19 -2.24
N PRO A 493 18.51 -1.79 -1.47
CA PRO A 493 18.97 -0.39 -1.41
C PRO A 493 19.98 -0.02 -2.51
N SER A 494 20.57 -1.00 -3.21
CA SER A 494 21.76 -0.77 -4.05
C SER A 494 21.64 -1.33 -5.46
N ALA A 495 22.19 -0.59 -6.43
CA ALA A 495 22.37 -1.06 -7.79
C ALA A 495 23.46 -2.14 -7.93
N ASP A 496 24.22 -2.40 -6.86
CA ASP A 496 25.26 -3.43 -6.85
C ASP A 496 24.67 -4.85 -6.72
N ASP A 497 23.37 -5.00 -6.45
CA ASP A 497 22.68 -6.29 -6.57
C ASP A 497 22.45 -6.61 -8.05
N PRO A 498 23.08 -7.66 -8.60
CA PRO A 498 22.96 -7.97 -10.03
C PRO A 498 21.65 -8.68 -10.39
N PHE A 499 20.79 -9.00 -9.41
CA PHE A 499 19.58 -9.80 -9.59
C PHE A 499 18.27 -9.05 -9.34
N PHE A 500 18.29 -7.91 -8.65
CA PHE A 500 17.09 -7.17 -8.24
C PHE A 500 17.25 -5.66 -8.42
N PRO A 501 16.21 -4.93 -8.88
CA PRO A 501 16.25 -3.47 -8.97
C PRO A 501 16.22 -2.83 -7.57
N ILE A 502 16.57 -1.54 -7.49
CA ILE A 502 16.44 -0.77 -6.23
C ILE A 502 14.95 -0.60 -5.92
N THR A 503 14.52 -1.04 -4.73
CA THR A 503 13.15 -0.87 -4.17
C THR A 503 12.03 -0.92 -5.22
N ARG A 504 11.82 -2.09 -5.85
CA ARG A 504 11.00 -2.26 -7.07
C ARG A 504 9.71 -1.43 -7.13
N CYS A 505 8.86 -1.54 -6.10
CA CYS A 505 7.55 -0.91 -6.07
C CYS A 505 7.58 0.55 -5.61
N ARG A 506 8.68 1.02 -5.00
CA ARG A 506 8.78 2.37 -4.42
C ARG A 506 9.02 3.41 -5.51
N ASP A 507 8.11 4.39 -5.57
CA ASP A 507 8.36 5.64 -6.26
C ASP A 507 8.78 6.71 -5.23
N TRP A 508 10.06 7.09 -5.27
CA TRP A 508 10.65 7.99 -4.29
C TRP A 508 10.08 9.41 -4.39
N PHE A 509 9.76 9.88 -5.60
CA PHE A 509 9.19 11.22 -5.83
C PHE A 509 7.67 11.26 -5.63
N ALA A 510 6.95 10.15 -5.87
CA ALA A 510 5.54 10.06 -5.50
C ALA A 510 5.33 9.88 -3.98
N GLY A 511 6.35 9.37 -3.28
CA GLY A 511 6.33 9.16 -1.83
C GLY A 511 5.62 7.87 -1.40
N HIS A 512 4.99 7.13 -2.32
CA HIS A 512 4.31 5.86 -2.09
C HIS A 512 4.73 4.80 -3.11
N SER A 513 4.23 3.58 -2.92
CA SER A 513 4.48 2.48 -3.85
C SER A 513 3.42 2.42 -4.96
N TRP A 514 3.78 1.87 -6.11
CA TRP A 514 2.84 1.48 -7.17
C TRP A 514 2.66 -0.05 -7.15
N ALA A 515 1.40 -0.48 -7.10
CA ALA A 515 1.00 -1.88 -7.16
C ALA A 515 1.22 -2.48 -8.54
N SER A 516 0.76 -1.79 -9.58
CA SER A 516 0.85 -2.29 -10.95
C SER A 516 2.29 -2.41 -11.45
N GLY A 517 2.61 -3.58 -12.00
CA GLY A 517 3.82 -3.93 -12.70
C GLY A 517 3.67 -3.78 -14.22
N ILE A 518 4.10 -4.80 -14.96
CA ILE A 518 4.11 -4.81 -16.44
C ILE A 518 2.87 -5.46 -17.06
N ALA A 519 1.94 -5.94 -16.23
CA ALA A 519 0.68 -6.53 -16.68
C ALA A 519 -0.02 -5.64 -17.73
N ASN A 520 -0.55 -6.27 -18.79
CA ASN A 520 -1.27 -5.60 -19.86
C ASN A 520 -0.49 -4.43 -20.50
N GLY A 521 0.82 -4.57 -20.63
CA GLY A 521 1.72 -3.60 -21.25
C GLY A 521 2.05 -2.40 -20.37
N ALA A 522 2.10 -2.62 -19.06
CA ALA A 522 2.23 -1.58 -18.04
C ALA A 522 1.22 -0.45 -18.28
N GLY A 523 -0.07 -0.72 -18.11
CA GLY A 523 -1.12 0.29 -18.17
C GLY A 523 -1.01 1.37 -17.08
N SER A 524 -2.11 2.09 -16.82
CA SER A 524 -2.17 3.07 -15.73
C SER A 524 -1.57 2.55 -14.42
N ARG A 525 -0.78 3.39 -13.76
CA ARG A 525 -0.25 3.06 -12.43
C ARG A 525 -1.37 3.19 -11.40
N ASP A 526 -1.43 2.27 -10.45
CA ASP A 526 -2.40 2.28 -9.37
C ASP A 526 -1.78 1.84 -8.04
N GLN A 527 -2.44 2.25 -6.96
CA GLN A 527 -2.24 1.76 -5.61
C GLN A 527 -3.60 1.78 -4.92
N GLU A 528 -4.06 0.62 -4.46
CA GLU A 528 -5.34 0.47 -3.77
C GLU A 528 -5.13 0.41 -2.25
N SER A 529 -4.51 -0.67 -1.75
CA SER A 529 -4.36 -0.93 -0.32
C SER A 529 -3.07 -0.35 0.27
N VAL A 530 -3.16 0.82 0.91
CA VAL A 530 -1.99 1.37 1.63
C VAL A 530 -1.68 0.60 2.90
N GLY A 531 -2.68 -0.05 3.51
CA GLY A 531 -2.46 -0.90 4.68
C GLY A 531 -1.57 -2.10 4.36
N GLU A 532 -1.77 -2.72 3.19
CA GLU A 532 -0.90 -3.79 2.69
C GLU A 532 0.46 -3.27 2.22
N ALA A 533 0.53 -2.08 1.62
CA ALA A 533 1.81 -1.45 1.25
C ALA A 533 2.71 -1.22 2.49
N VAL A 534 2.11 -0.69 3.54
CA VAL A 534 2.76 -0.47 4.85
C VAL A 534 3.16 -1.81 5.46
N ASN A 535 2.31 -2.83 5.38
CA ASN A 535 2.65 -4.19 5.80
C ASN A 535 3.80 -4.80 4.98
N GLY A 536 3.92 -4.47 3.69
CA GLY A 536 5.04 -4.82 2.81
C GLY A 536 6.38 -4.46 3.42
N TYR A 537 6.56 -3.18 3.73
CA TYR A 537 7.79 -2.68 4.35
C TYR A 537 7.93 -3.10 5.82
N TYR A 538 6.83 -3.32 6.53
CA TYR A 538 6.86 -3.83 7.90
C TYR A 538 7.35 -5.28 7.98
N GLY A 539 6.83 -6.19 7.15
CA GLY A 539 7.31 -7.57 7.06
C GLY A 539 8.78 -7.63 6.67
N ALA A 540 9.20 -6.80 5.72
CA ALA A 540 10.60 -6.66 5.33
C ALA A 540 11.48 -6.11 6.47
N MET A 541 10.98 -5.14 7.25
CA MET A 541 11.66 -4.61 8.44
C MET A 541 11.85 -5.69 9.52
N LEU A 542 10.82 -6.50 9.80
CA LEU A 542 10.92 -7.60 10.75
C LEU A 542 11.94 -8.65 10.30
N TRP A 543 11.92 -9.02 9.01
CA TRP A 543 12.92 -9.94 8.45
C TRP A 543 14.33 -9.35 8.53
N ALA A 544 14.51 -8.09 8.12
CA ALA A 544 15.81 -7.43 8.20
C ALA A 544 16.36 -7.37 9.64
N THR A 545 15.48 -7.16 10.61
CA THR A 545 15.82 -7.14 12.04
C THR A 545 16.39 -8.48 12.52
N VAL A 546 15.85 -9.61 12.06
CA VAL A 546 16.33 -10.94 12.49
C VAL A 546 17.43 -11.53 11.60
N ALA A 547 17.51 -11.12 10.33
CA ALA A 547 18.34 -11.80 9.34
C ALA A 547 19.43 -10.93 8.69
N LEU A 548 19.22 -9.62 8.49
CA LEU A 548 20.05 -8.78 7.60
C LEU A 548 20.89 -7.71 8.32
N GLY A 549 20.60 -7.45 9.60
CA GLY A 549 21.31 -6.48 10.43
C GLY A 549 20.65 -5.10 10.48
N GLN A 550 21.17 -4.27 11.39
CA GLN A 550 20.50 -3.02 11.79
C GLN A 550 20.39 -1.98 10.67
N GLU A 551 21.36 -1.90 9.75
CA GLU A 551 21.31 -0.90 8.68
C GLU A 551 20.20 -1.19 7.67
N HIS A 552 20.02 -2.45 7.27
CA HIS A 552 18.91 -2.89 6.43
C HIS A 552 17.55 -2.75 7.15
N ALA A 553 17.50 -3.05 8.45
CA ALA A 553 16.31 -2.84 9.25
C ALA A 553 15.93 -1.35 9.32
N ASN A 554 16.91 -0.46 9.48
CA ASN A 554 16.71 0.98 9.44
C ASN A 554 16.28 1.47 8.06
N PHE A 555 16.86 0.96 6.98
CA PHE A 555 16.41 1.27 5.62
C PHE A 555 14.93 0.88 5.41
N ALA A 556 14.53 -0.32 5.84
CA ALA A 556 13.12 -0.73 5.81
C ALA A 556 12.22 0.17 6.68
N ARG A 557 12.69 0.64 7.85
CA ARG A 557 11.98 1.63 8.68
C ARG A 557 11.77 2.97 7.95
N LEU A 558 12.75 3.40 7.16
CA LEU A 558 12.63 4.61 6.33
C LEU A 558 11.55 4.44 5.26
N LEU A 559 11.59 3.34 4.50
CA LEU A 559 10.56 3.04 3.50
C LEU A 559 9.16 2.96 4.12
N LEU A 560 9.05 2.29 5.27
CA LEU A 560 7.82 2.22 6.06
C LEU A 560 7.28 3.62 6.41
N ALA A 561 8.13 4.51 6.92
CA ALA A 561 7.74 5.87 7.30
C ALA A 561 7.29 6.72 6.10
N MET A 562 7.93 6.54 4.93
CA MET A 562 7.51 7.20 3.69
C MET A 562 6.11 6.74 3.26
N GLU A 563 5.84 5.43 3.23
CA GLU A 563 4.52 4.88 2.88
C GLU A 563 3.43 5.39 3.85
N GLN A 564 3.72 5.40 5.15
CA GLN A 564 2.80 5.89 6.18
C GLN A 564 2.51 7.39 6.08
N GLN A 565 3.48 8.19 5.62
CA GLN A 565 3.22 9.60 5.33
C GLN A 565 2.30 9.73 4.11
N ALA A 566 2.62 9.05 3.02
CA ALA A 566 1.83 9.16 1.79
C ALA A 566 0.39 8.65 1.97
N ALA A 567 0.18 7.58 2.76
CA ALA A 567 -1.15 7.11 3.14
C ALA A 567 -1.97 8.22 3.82
N ARG A 568 -1.40 8.91 4.82
CA ARG A 568 -2.06 10.02 5.51
C ARG A 568 -2.33 11.23 4.62
N VAL A 569 -1.47 11.49 3.63
CA VAL A 569 -1.64 12.63 2.73
C VAL A 569 -2.68 12.34 1.65
N TYR A 570 -2.61 11.17 1.01
CA TYR A 570 -3.37 10.88 -0.22
C TYR A 570 -4.59 9.98 -0.02
N TRP A 571 -4.65 9.18 1.05
CA TRP A 571 -5.80 8.31 1.32
C TRP A 571 -6.71 8.83 2.42
N HIS A 572 -6.17 9.55 3.39
CA HIS A 572 -6.95 10.07 4.50
C HIS A 572 -7.50 11.45 4.15
N LEU A 573 -8.83 11.57 4.11
CA LEU A 573 -9.49 12.83 3.76
C LEU A 573 -10.05 13.50 5.01
N TYR A 574 -9.80 14.80 5.12
CA TYR A 574 -10.23 15.61 6.26
C TYR A 574 -11.19 16.70 5.77
N PRO A 575 -12.50 16.61 6.06
CA PRO A 575 -13.46 17.66 5.71
C PRO A 575 -13.04 19.05 6.21
N SER A 576 -12.36 19.11 7.36
CA SER A 576 -11.85 20.34 7.98
C SER A 576 -10.59 20.93 7.32
N ALA A 577 -9.94 20.22 6.40
CA ALA A 577 -8.74 20.75 5.74
C ALA A 577 -9.07 22.00 4.90
N GLY A 578 -8.20 22.99 4.96
CA GLY A 578 -8.36 24.26 4.23
C GLY A 578 -8.24 24.05 2.71
N GLN A 579 -8.96 24.88 1.95
CA GLN A 579 -8.85 24.90 0.49
C GLN A 579 -7.49 25.40 0.02
N ASP A 580 -6.90 26.36 0.75
CA ASP A 580 -5.60 26.97 0.44
C ASP A 580 -4.44 26.33 1.20
N ASP A 581 -4.69 25.21 1.89
CA ASP A 581 -3.64 24.48 2.58
C ASP A 581 -2.69 23.86 1.55
N THR A 582 -1.47 24.39 1.48
CA THR A 582 -0.46 23.92 0.55
C THR A 582 -0.02 22.47 0.80
N THR A 583 -0.37 21.86 1.92
CA THR A 583 -0.11 20.45 2.23
C THR A 583 -1.32 19.54 2.02
N ASN A 584 -2.48 20.08 1.63
CA ASN A 584 -3.66 19.33 1.26
C ASN A 584 -3.69 19.00 -0.24
N PRO A 585 -3.72 17.72 -0.65
CA PRO A 585 -3.79 17.34 -2.08
C PRO A 585 -5.17 17.55 -2.73
N TYR A 586 -6.23 17.69 -1.93
CA TYR A 586 -7.61 17.74 -2.40
C TYR A 586 -8.34 18.99 -1.88
N PRO A 587 -8.20 20.14 -2.58
CA PRO A 587 -8.92 21.36 -2.24
C PRO A 587 -10.46 21.23 -2.37
N GLU A 588 -10.95 20.21 -3.08
CA GLU A 588 -12.37 19.95 -3.33
C GLU A 588 -13.08 19.42 -2.06
N SER A 589 -13.89 20.27 -1.40
CA SER A 589 -14.57 19.90 -0.14
C SER A 589 -15.46 18.66 -0.26
N LYS A 590 -16.25 18.57 -1.34
CA LYS A 590 -17.13 17.41 -1.59
C LYS A 590 -16.37 16.10 -1.75
N PHE A 591 -15.14 16.14 -2.25
CA PHE A 591 -14.30 14.95 -2.29
C PHE A 591 -13.85 14.57 -0.89
N ARG A 592 -13.46 15.55 -0.07
CA ARG A 592 -13.05 15.30 1.31
C ARG A 592 -14.16 14.75 2.20
N ASP A 593 -15.43 15.00 1.87
CA ASP A 593 -16.60 14.42 2.54
C ASP A 593 -16.71 12.89 2.35
N LEU A 594 -15.93 12.29 1.45
CA LEU A 594 -15.82 10.84 1.29
C LEU A 594 -14.94 10.19 2.38
N ILE A 595 -14.20 10.98 3.16
CA ILE A 595 -13.36 10.61 4.32
C ILE A 595 -12.14 9.71 4.01
N THR A 596 -12.25 8.82 3.03
CA THR A 596 -11.17 7.90 2.67
C THR A 596 -11.19 7.60 1.18
N VAL A 597 -10.02 7.45 0.60
CA VAL A 597 -9.83 7.02 -0.79
C VAL A 597 -9.72 5.50 -0.82
N GLY A 598 -10.24 4.87 -1.88
CA GLY A 598 -10.05 3.47 -2.20
C GLY A 598 -8.85 3.27 -3.12
N ASN A 599 -8.80 4.03 -4.22
CA ASN A 599 -7.76 3.93 -5.24
C ASN A 599 -7.10 5.28 -5.54
N VAL A 600 -5.77 5.27 -5.66
CA VAL A 600 -4.97 6.35 -6.26
C VAL A 600 -4.31 5.81 -7.52
N MET A 601 -4.74 6.31 -8.67
CA MET A 601 -4.13 6.03 -9.97
C MET A 601 -3.31 7.24 -10.44
N ASP A 602 -2.78 7.18 -11.65
CA ASP A 602 -2.10 8.28 -12.33
C ASP A 602 -3.05 9.42 -12.76
N TRP A 603 -4.24 9.07 -13.27
CA TRP A 603 -5.24 10.06 -13.77
C TRP A 603 -6.54 10.12 -12.95
N GLN A 604 -6.79 9.17 -12.03
CA GLN A 604 -8.01 9.12 -11.21
C GLN A 604 -7.71 8.77 -9.75
N THR A 605 -8.43 9.41 -8.82
CA THR A 605 -8.40 9.04 -7.40
C THR A 605 -9.79 9.11 -6.80
N GLY A 606 -10.19 8.12 -5.99
CA GLY A 606 -11.52 8.13 -5.41
C GLY A 606 -11.89 6.98 -4.49
N ALA A 607 -13.08 7.09 -3.91
CA ALA A 607 -13.67 6.14 -2.98
C ALA A 607 -14.39 5.00 -3.74
N TRP A 608 -13.60 4.12 -4.35
CA TRP A 608 -14.05 2.92 -5.05
C TRP A 608 -12.95 1.83 -5.01
N LEU A 609 -13.36 0.58 -5.16
CA LEU A 609 -12.51 -0.62 -5.24
C LEU A 609 -12.76 -1.35 -6.54
N PHE A 610 -11.82 -2.18 -6.98
CA PHE A 610 -11.96 -2.95 -8.23
C PHE A 610 -13.19 -3.88 -8.28
N TRP A 611 -13.82 -4.16 -7.13
CA TRP A 611 -15.02 -4.99 -7.00
C TRP A 611 -16.26 -4.27 -6.44
N GLY A 612 -16.18 -2.98 -6.10
CA GLY A 612 -17.35 -2.29 -5.53
C GLY A 612 -17.06 -0.95 -4.85
N ALA A 613 -18.09 -0.40 -4.20
CA ALA A 613 -18.03 0.93 -3.57
C ALA A 613 -18.69 0.96 -2.18
N GLN A 614 -18.67 -0.16 -1.44
CA GLN A 614 -19.17 -0.21 -0.06
C GLN A 614 -18.22 0.57 0.84
N LYS A 615 -18.74 1.49 1.66
CA LYS A 615 -17.91 2.39 2.49
C LYS A 615 -17.07 1.63 3.49
N VAL A 616 -17.62 0.57 4.08
CA VAL A 616 -16.95 -0.31 5.03
C VAL A 616 -15.75 -1.01 4.39
N GLN A 617 -15.87 -1.45 3.14
CA GLN A 617 -14.78 -2.10 2.42
C GLN A 617 -13.71 -1.08 2.00
N ILE A 618 -14.13 0.08 1.47
CA ILE A 618 -13.22 1.17 1.08
C ILE A 618 -12.38 1.62 2.28
N ALA A 619 -12.99 1.80 3.45
CA ALA A 619 -12.26 2.17 4.66
C ALA A 619 -11.38 1.02 5.17
N ALA A 620 -11.90 -0.20 5.22
CA ALA A 620 -11.20 -1.34 5.77
C ALA A 620 -9.93 -1.70 4.99
N ILE A 621 -9.92 -1.55 3.67
CA ILE A 621 -8.76 -1.89 2.84
C ILE A 621 -7.54 -0.99 3.12
N GLN A 622 -7.75 0.21 3.63
CA GLN A 622 -6.67 1.13 4.02
C GLN A 622 -6.14 0.87 5.44
N ILE A 623 -6.83 0.01 6.19
CA ILE A 623 -6.52 -0.31 7.59
C ILE A 623 -5.91 -1.71 7.70
N LEU A 624 -6.44 -2.67 6.94
CA LEU A 624 -5.94 -4.05 6.96
C LEU A 624 -4.53 -4.14 6.34
N PRO A 625 -3.67 -5.05 6.82
CA PRO A 625 -3.87 -5.89 8.01
C PRO A 625 -3.71 -5.10 9.32
N VAL A 626 -4.40 -5.53 10.38
CA VAL A 626 -4.30 -4.91 11.71
C VAL A 626 -2.95 -5.26 12.35
N THR A 627 -1.99 -4.35 12.23
CA THR A 627 -0.63 -4.50 12.78
C THR A 627 -0.25 -3.32 13.66
N PRO A 628 0.66 -3.50 14.65
CA PRO A 628 1.07 -2.43 15.56
C PRO A 628 1.57 -1.17 14.85
N VAL A 629 2.31 -1.31 13.74
CA VAL A 629 2.92 -0.17 13.05
C VAL A 629 1.90 0.77 12.42
N ASN A 630 0.70 0.28 12.08
CA ASN A 630 -0.34 1.11 11.47
C ASN A 630 -0.94 2.12 12.45
N GLU A 631 -0.72 1.96 13.76
CA GLU A 631 -1.16 2.90 14.78
C GLU A 631 -0.85 4.37 14.44
N VAL A 632 0.31 4.61 13.83
CA VAL A 632 0.78 5.98 13.53
C VAL A 632 -0.01 6.65 12.40
N MET A 633 -0.75 5.87 11.61
CA MET A 633 -1.64 6.39 10.57
C MET A 633 -3.02 6.74 11.11
N TYR A 634 -3.44 6.12 12.22
CA TYR A 634 -4.79 6.21 12.77
C TYR A 634 -4.92 7.41 13.71
N ASP A 635 -4.80 8.62 13.20
CA ASP A 635 -5.08 9.81 14.00
C ASP A 635 -6.55 9.85 14.44
N ALA A 636 -6.80 10.45 15.60
CA ALA A 636 -8.12 10.43 16.23
C ALA A 636 -9.21 11.12 15.39
N GLY A 637 -8.84 12.14 14.60
CA GLY A 637 -9.78 12.86 13.74
C GLY A 637 -10.25 11.99 12.58
N TRP A 638 -9.31 11.42 11.83
CA TRP A 638 -9.62 10.57 10.69
C TRP A 638 -10.42 9.32 11.10
N VAL A 639 -9.99 8.57 12.12
CA VAL A 639 -10.71 7.34 12.50
C VAL A 639 -12.11 7.62 13.06
N SER A 640 -12.33 8.76 13.72
CA SER A 640 -13.67 9.18 14.16
C SER A 640 -14.57 9.53 12.96
N ASN A 641 -14.01 10.17 11.94
CA ASN A 641 -14.71 10.45 10.70
C ASN A 641 -15.03 9.16 9.95
N VAL A 642 -14.10 8.20 9.86
CA VAL A 642 -14.31 6.90 9.21
C VAL A 642 -15.44 6.14 9.90
N PHE A 643 -15.41 6.06 11.24
CA PHE A 643 -16.44 5.39 12.01
C PHE A 643 -17.82 6.03 11.77
N SER A 644 -17.90 7.36 11.73
CA SER A 644 -19.13 8.09 11.44
C SER A 644 -19.61 7.91 9.99
N TYR A 645 -18.68 7.94 9.04
CA TYR A 645 -18.95 7.79 7.60
C TYR A 645 -19.49 6.40 7.24
N THR A 646 -18.97 5.36 7.90
CA THR A 646 -19.34 3.95 7.69
C THR A 646 -20.49 3.49 8.60
N LYS A 647 -20.99 4.35 9.49
CA LYS A 647 -21.89 4.01 10.59
C LYS A 647 -23.11 3.18 10.18
N SER A 648 -23.78 3.53 9.08
CA SER A 648 -24.95 2.80 8.58
C SER A 648 -24.62 1.38 8.15
N GLU A 649 -23.46 1.15 7.54
CA GLU A 649 -23.00 -0.18 7.12
C GLU A 649 -22.45 -1.00 8.30
N LEU A 650 -21.86 -0.33 9.30
CA LEU A 650 -21.44 -0.98 10.55
C LEU A 650 -22.62 -1.55 11.34
N GLU A 651 -23.78 -0.89 11.31
CA GLU A 651 -25.00 -1.31 12.00
C GLU A 651 -25.83 -2.35 11.23
N ASP A 652 -25.61 -2.48 9.93
CA ASP A 652 -26.33 -3.42 9.08
C ASP A 652 -25.69 -4.82 9.13
N PRO A 653 -26.42 -5.86 9.58
CA PRO A 653 -25.88 -7.22 9.73
C PRO A 653 -25.58 -7.93 8.40
N SER A 654 -25.99 -7.38 7.25
CA SER A 654 -25.66 -7.95 5.92
C SER A 654 -24.20 -7.72 5.51
N TYR A 655 -23.53 -6.72 6.09
CA TYR A 655 -22.10 -6.49 5.89
C TYR A 655 -21.28 -7.38 6.81
N ALA A 656 -20.25 -8.03 6.26
CA ALA A 656 -19.45 -9.00 6.98
C ALA A 656 -18.69 -8.38 8.18
N ASP A 657 -18.71 -9.11 9.30
CA ASP A 657 -18.00 -8.73 10.53
C ASP A 657 -16.49 -8.59 10.33
N SER A 658 -15.90 -9.33 9.38
CA SER A 658 -14.49 -9.24 9.02
C SER A 658 -14.05 -7.81 8.65
N TRP A 659 -14.83 -7.11 7.82
CA TRP A 659 -14.58 -5.70 7.45
C TRP A 659 -14.85 -4.74 8.61
N LYS A 660 -15.85 -5.02 9.45
CA LYS A 660 -16.17 -4.19 10.62
C LYS A 660 -15.06 -4.25 11.67
N SER A 661 -14.46 -5.42 11.86
CA SER A 661 -13.39 -5.64 12.85
C SER A 661 -12.24 -4.65 12.69
N VAL A 662 -11.73 -4.49 11.47
CA VAL A 662 -10.58 -3.60 11.24
C VAL A 662 -10.93 -2.13 11.51
N ILE A 663 -12.15 -1.70 11.19
CA ILE A 663 -12.60 -0.33 11.49
C ILE A 663 -12.70 -0.11 13.00
N TYR A 664 -13.18 -1.09 13.76
CA TYR A 664 -13.22 -1.00 15.22
C TYR A 664 -11.82 -0.93 15.82
N ALA A 665 -10.88 -1.75 15.34
CA ALA A 665 -9.47 -1.68 15.74
C ALA A 665 -8.88 -0.28 15.49
N ALA A 666 -9.08 0.31 14.31
CA ALA A 666 -8.62 1.67 14.02
C ALA A 666 -9.32 2.73 14.89
N TYR A 667 -10.64 2.64 15.05
CA TYR A 667 -11.43 3.58 15.87
C TYR A 667 -10.98 3.60 17.33
N ALA A 668 -10.41 2.51 17.83
CA ALA A 668 -9.88 2.43 19.18
C ALA A 668 -8.72 3.42 19.43
N ASN A 669 -8.04 3.94 18.40
CA ASN A 669 -7.09 5.05 18.57
C ASN A 669 -7.76 6.34 19.09
N ALA A 670 -9.05 6.56 18.78
CA ALA A 670 -9.82 7.70 19.26
C ALA A 670 -10.67 7.36 20.48
N LYS A 671 -11.36 6.22 20.45
CA LYS A 671 -12.41 5.83 21.41
C LYS A 671 -12.28 4.35 21.79
N PRO A 672 -11.24 3.96 22.55
CA PRO A 672 -10.94 2.54 22.80
C PRO A 672 -12.06 1.80 23.53
N GLN A 673 -12.77 2.45 24.47
CA GLN A 673 -13.90 1.84 25.18
C GLN A 673 -15.09 1.55 24.26
N GLU A 674 -15.43 2.49 23.38
CA GLU A 674 -16.51 2.30 22.42
C GLU A 674 -16.14 1.21 21.42
N ALA A 675 -14.92 1.25 20.89
CA ALA A 675 -14.40 0.23 19.98
C ALA A 675 -14.44 -1.18 20.60
N ALA A 676 -14.05 -1.34 21.87
CA ALA A 676 -14.16 -2.61 22.58
C ALA A 676 -15.62 -3.10 22.66
N ALA A 677 -16.57 -2.20 22.97
CA ALA A 677 -17.99 -2.53 23.03
C ALA A 677 -18.59 -2.92 21.66
N TRP A 678 -18.11 -2.31 20.57
CA TRP A 678 -18.49 -2.70 19.21
C TRP A 678 -17.86 -4.03 18.79
N SER A 679 -16.58 -4.21 19.08
CA SER A 679 -15.83 -5.45 18.80
C SER A 679 -16.43 -6.66 19.51
N ALA A 680 -17.00 -6.49 20.71
CA ALA A 680 -17.68 -7.55 21.45
C ALA A 680 -18.98 -8.08 20.80
N LYS A 681 -19.46 -7.45 19.73
CA LYS A 681 -20.64 -7.88 18.95
C LYS A 681 -20.27 -8.75 17.75
N LEU A 682 -18.99 -8.79 17.37
CA LEU A 682 -18.51 -9.52 16.22
C LEU A 682 -18.52 -11.03 16.47
N SER A 683 -18.76 -11.79 15.41
CA SER A 683 -18.73 -13.25 15.41
C SER A 683 -17.72 -13.86 14.43
N ASP A 684 -17.16 -13.02 13.57
CA ASP A 684 -16.17 -13.37 12.55
C ASP A 684 -15.15 -12.23 12.38
N TRP A 685 -13.89 -12.58 12.12
CA TRP A 685 -12.77 -11.65 11.89
C TRP A 685 -12.14 -11.85 10.50
N GLY A 686 -12.69 -12.75 9.69
CA GLY A 686 -12.12 -13.13 8.40
C GLY A 686 -10.84 -13.93 8.55
N SER A 687 -10.12 -14.11 7.44
CA SER A 687 -8.83 -14.82 7.44
C SER A 687 -7.64 -13.92 7.79
N GLY A 688 -7.73 -12.62 7.52
CA GLY A 688 -6.63 -11.66 7.72
C GLY A 688 -6.55 -11.00 9.11
N ASN A 689 -7.42 -11.38 10.06
CA ASN A 689 -7.40 -10.90 11.44
C ASN A 689 -7.90 -12.02 12.39
N THR A 690 -7.65 -11.87 13.68
CA THR A 690 -8.13 -12.82 14.71
C THR A 690 -8.78 -12.06 15.86
N TYR A 691 -9.63 -12.73 16.65
CA TYR A 691 -10.22 -12.12 17.84
C TYR A 691 -9.14 -11.64 18.82
N THR A 692 -8.11 -12.46 19.02
CA THR A 692 -7.00 -12.10 19.89
C THR A 692 -6.28 -10.86 19.39
N ASN A 693 -5.96 -10.78 18.09
CA ASN A 693 -5.25 -9.62 17.55
C ASN A 693 -6.11 -8.35 17.60
N GLU A 694 -7.40 -8.46 17.29
CA GLU A 694 -8.40 -7.40 17.43
C GLU A 694 -8.41 -6.82 18.86
N LEU A 695 -8.65 -7.66 19.85
CA LEU A 695 -8.78 -7.21 21.24
C LEU A 695 -7.44 -6.77 21.84
N TYR A 696 -6.34 -7.41 21.44
CA TYR A 696 -4.99 -6.98 21.79
C TYR A 696 -4.69 -5.58 21.23
N PHE A 697 -5.05 -5.31 19.97
CA PHE A 697 -4.85 -4.01 19.36
C PHE A 697 -5.65 -2.94 20.10
N ILE A 698 -6.95 -3.16 20.33
CA ILE A 698 -7.82 -2.25 21.09
C ILE A 698 -7.28 -2.04 22.51
N GLY A 699 -6.91 -3.11 23.21
CA GLY A 699 -6.41 -3.08 24.58
C GLY A 699 -5.06 -2.40 24.75
N THR A 700 -4.33 -2.12 23.67
CA THR A 700 -3.01 -1.46 23.70
C THR A 700 -3.07 0.00 23.21
N ARG A 701 -4.26 0.55 22.95
CA ARG A 701 -4.43 1.94 22.47
C ARG A 701 -4.18 2.96 23.58
N PRO A 702 -3.85 4.23 23.24
CA PRO A 702 -3.80 5.29 24.23
C PRO A 702 -5.14 5.45 24.97
N ASN A 703 -5.11 5.41 26.29
CA ASN A 703 -6.31 5.47 27.14
C ASN A 703 -6.33 6.75 27.99
N GLN A 704 -6.63 7.89 27.37
CA GLN A 704 -6.61 9.19 28.05
C GLN A 704 -7.64 9.32 29.18
N SER A 705 -8.77 8.59 29.09
CA SER A 705 -9.83 8.64 30.11
C SER A 705 -9.46 7.90 31.40
N SER A 706 -8.43 7.05 31.36
CA SER A 706 -8.05 6.11 32.43
C SER A 706 -9.18 5.17 32.88
N GLN A 707 -10.28 5.08 32.09
CA GLN A 707 -11.35 4.12 32.34
C GLN A 707 -10.96 2.77 31.73
N PRO A 708 -11.34 1.64 32.33
CA PRO A 708 -11.11 0.31 31.76
C PRO A 708 -11.47 0.25 30.27
N ILE A 709 -10.52 -0.08 29.39
CA ILE A 709 -10.78 -0.14 27.93
C ILE A 709 -11.88 -1.16 27.64
N CYS A 710 -11.74 -2.39 28.16
CA CYS A 710 -12.71 -3.45 27.89
C CYS A 710 -13.88 -3.44 28.89
N GLY A 711 -13.75 -2.75 30.03
CA GLY A 711 -14.78 -2.76 31.08
C GLY A 711 -15.22 -4.18 31.43
N THR A 712 -16.53 -4.38 31.62
CA THR A 712 -17.14 -5.71 31.71
C THR A 712 -17.66 -6.10 30.34
N LEU A 713 -16.84 -6.78 29.54
CA LEU A 713 -17.30 -7.32 28.26
C LEU A 713 -18.38 -8.39 28.49
N PRO A 714 -19.42 -8.45 27.63
CA PRO A 714 -20.43 -9.49 27.73
C PRO A 714 -19.84 -10.89 27.61
N SER A 715 -20.26 -11.82 28.48
CA SER A 715 -19.81 -13.21 28.49
C SER A 715 -20.98 -14.19 28.49
N ASN A 716 -20.79 -15.36 27.88
CA ASN A 716 -21.71 -16.49 28.03
C ASN A 716 -21.57 -17.11 29.44
N PRO A 717 -22.62 -17.76 29.96
CA PRO A 717 -22.46 -18.68 31.10
C PRO A 717 -21.65 -19.91 30.64
N TYR A 718 -20.53 -20.19 31.31
CA TYR A 718 -19.63 -21.32 31.00
C TYR A 718 -19.62 -22.37 32.12
N GLY A 719 -19.57 -23.65 31.75
CA GLY A 719 -19.69 -24.79 32.66
C GLY A 719 -20.87 -25.69 32.32
N ASP A 720 -21.19 -26.62 33.22
CA ASP A 720 -22.26 -27.58 33.03
C ASP A 720 -23.57 -27.07 33.61
N TYR A 721 -24.62 -27.06 32.77
CA TYR A 721 -25.91 -26.48 33.11
C TYR A 721 -27.08 -27.35 32.65
N LYS A 722 -28.16 -27.28 33.42
CA LYS A 722 -29.53 -27.58 33.01
C LYS A 722 -30.19 -26.28 32.55
N ILE A 723 -30.75 -26.28 31.35
CA ILE A 723 -31.36 -25.08 30.76
C ILE A 723 -32.86 -25.10 31.03
N GLN A 724 -33.41 -24.04 31.61
CA GLN A 724 -34.85 -23.90 31.90
C GLN A 724 -35.43 -22.69 31.16
N ALA A 725 -36.50 -22.87 30.38
CA ALA A 725 -37.23 -21.76 29.79
C ALA A 725 -37.98 -20.97 30.85
N THR A 726 -38.30 -19.69 30.60
CA THR A 726 -39.09 -18.84 31.51
C THR A 726 -40.50 -19.37 31.77
N SER A 727 -41.01 -20.29 30.95
CA SER A 727 -42.24 -21.07 31.20
C SER A 727 -42.12 -22.06 32.37
N GLY A 728 -40.92 -22.26 32.92
CA GLY A 728 -40.61 -23.22 33.98
C GLY A 728 -40.21 -24.60 33.48
N LYS A 729 -40.32 -24.88 32.17
CA LYS A 729 -39.96 -26.16 31.56
C LYS A 729 -38.46 -26.27 31.30
N TYR A 730 -37.90 -27.46 31.54
CA TYR A 730 -36.51 -27.77 31.29
C TYR A 730 -36.29 -28.28 29.86
N VAL A 731 -35.14 -27.92 29.29
CA VAL A 731 -34.71 -28.36 27.97
C VAL A 731 -34.27 -29.82 28.05
N VAL A 732 -34.86 -30.64 27.18
CA VAL A 732 -34.58 -32.06 27.01
C VAL A 732 -34.35 -32.36 25.54
N SER A 733 -33.54 -33.38 25.26
CA SER A 733 -33.24 -33.87 23.93
C SER A 733 -33.96 -35.19 23.64
N ALA A 734 -34.53 -35.30 22.46
CA ALA A 734 -35.22 -36.52 22.01
C ALA A 734 -34.26 -37.73 21.98
N ALA A 735 -34.79 -38.91 22.30
CA ALA A 735 -34.02 -40.15 22.39
C ALA A 735 -33.47 -40.64 21.04
N ASP A 736 -34.09 -40.24 19.92
CA ASP A 736 -33.88 -40.77 18.58
C ASP A 736 -33.23 -39.80 17.58
N GLY A 737 -32.92 -38.56 17.97
CA GLY A 737 -32.40 -37.58 17.01
C GLY A 737 -31.89 -36.25 17.57
N GLY A 738 -31.67 -36.14 18.88
CA GLY A 738 -30.99 -34.99 19.50
C GLY A 738 -31.76 -33.66 19.46
N LYS A 739 -32.95 -33.60 18.85
CA LYS A 739 -33.81 -32.39 18.82
C LYS A 739 -34.14 -31.92 20.22
N LEU A 740 -34.01 -30.62 20.45
CA LEU A 740 -34.20 -29.99 21.74
C LEU A 740 -35.62 -29.45 21.88
N SER A 741 -36.23 -29.71 23.03
CA SER A 741 -37.54 -29.19 23.40
C SER A 741 -37.56 -28.76 24.87
N ALA A 742 -38.31 -27.71 25.21
CA ALA A 742 -38.59 -27.30 26.58
C ALA A 742 -39.83 -28.03 27.11
N SER A 743 -39.69 -29.33 27.41
CA SER A 743 -40.81 -30.19 27.85
C SER A 743 -40.61 -30.83 29.23
N GLY A 744 -39.39 -30.84 29.78
CA GLY A 744 -39.10 -31.40 31.11
C GLY A 744 -39.84 -30.65 32.22
N ALA A 745 -40.49 -31.38 33.14
CA ALA A 745 -41.29 -30.77 34.21
C ALA A 745 -40.43 -30.39 35.43
N SER A 746 -39.28 -31.04 35.60
CA SER A 746 -38.40 -30.87 36.74
C SER A 746 -36.93 -30.96 36.33
N ALA A 747 -36.03 -30.56 37.23
CA ALA A 747 -34.59 -30.62 36.99
C ALA A 747 -34.07 -32.06 36.82
N SER A 748 -34.77 -33.09 37.31
CA SER A 748 -34.39 -34.49 37.09
C SER A 748 -34.68 -34.97 35.66
N ASP A 749 -35.62 -34.32 34.97
CA ASP A 749 -35.96 -34.64 33.58
C ASP A 749 -34.99 -33.97 32.59
N ALA A 750 -34.27 -32.95 33.05
CA ALA A 750 -33.44 -32.07 32.23
C ALA A 750 -32.16 -32.74 31.75
N ASP A 751 -31.80 -32.49 30.48
CA ASP A 751 -30.47 -32.81 29.99
C ASP A 751 -29.43 -31.80 30.52
N THR A 752 -28.20 -32.29 30.69
CA THR A 752 -27.06 -31.45 31.08
C THR A 752 -26.25 -31.06 29.84
N PHE A 753 -26.01 -29.77 29.68
CA PHE A 753 -25.26 -29.17 28.58
C PHE A 753 -23.98 -28.52 29.12
N SER A 754 -22.85 -28.84 28.50
CA SER A 754 -21.57 -28.20 28.76
C SER A 754 -21.42 -26.98 27.86
N SER A 755 -21.31 -25.80 28.46
CA SER A 755 -21.06 -24.54 27.77
C SER A 755 -19.58 -24.18 27.82
N ALA A 756 -18.95 -24.00 26.66
CA ALA A 756 -17.52 -23.72 26.53
C ALA A 756 -17.26 -22.40 25.80
N TYR A 757 -16.11 -21.78 26.13
CA TYR A 757 -15.69 -20.50 25.59
C TYR A 757 -15.40 -20.57 24.08
N VAL A 758 -15.91 -19.58 23.37
CA VAL A 758 -15.54 -19.22 21.99
C VAL A 758 -15.43 -17.69 21.96
N PRO A 759 -14.54 -17.09 21.17
CA PRO A 759 -14.50 -15.64 20.95
C PRO A 759 -15.91 -15.03 20.77
N ASN A 760 -16.26 -14.09 21.64
CA ASN A 760 -17.57 -13.42 21.75
C ASN A 760 -18.82 -14.33 21.86
N ALA A 761 -18.66 -15.64 22.00
CA ALA A 761 -19.74 -16.62 21.95
C ALA A 761 -19.45 -17.81 22.88
N GLY A 762 -20.19 -18.88 22.68
CA GLY A 762 -19.90 -20.17 23.31
C GLY A 762 -20.55 -21.30 22.54
N THR A 763 -20.15 -22.52 22.84
CA THR A 763 -20.80 -23.73 22.33
C THR A 763 -21.71 -24.31 23.39
N LEU A 764 -22.71 -25.09 23.00
CA LEU A 764 -23.46 -25.96 23.91
C LEU A 764 -23.23 -27.41 23.48
N GLN A 765 -22.68 -28.26 24.36
CA GLN A 765 -22.49 -29.68 24.09
C GLN A 765 -23.35 -30.51 25.03
N LEU A 766 -24.18 -31.38 24.49
CA LEU A 766 -24.97 -32.32 25.28
C LEU A 766 -24.03 -33.35 25.92
N THR A 767 -24.01 -33.41 27.25
CA THR A 767 -22.99 -34.17 27.99
C THR A 767 -23.12 -35.69 27.84
N ARG A 768 -24.35 -36.21 27.66
CA ARG A 768 -24.62 -37.66 27.56
C ARG A 768 -24.14 -38.30 26.26
N ASN A 769 -24.18 -37.57 25.14
CA ASN A 769 -23.78 -38.08 23.83
C ASN A 769 -22.56 -37.36 23.23
N LYS A 770 -22.04 -36.33 23.91
CA LYS A 770 -20.89 -35.51 23.48
C LYS A 770 -21.10 -34.81 22.13
N GLN A 771 -22.34 -34.57 21.74
CA GLN A 771 -22.66 -33.85 20.51
C GLN A 771 -22.96 -32.38 20.81
N PHE A 772 -22.43 -31.49 19.99
CA PHE A 772 -22.72 -30.07 19.99
C PHE A 772 -24.13 -29.81 19.48
N VAL A 773 -24.80 -28.86 20.12
CA VAL A 773 -26.09 -28.31 19.71
C VAL A 773 -25.88 -27.51 18.43
N THR A 774 -26.65 -27.83 17.41
CA THR A 774 -26.62 -27.22 16.09
C THR A 774 -27.88 -26.40 15.88
N ALA A 775 -27.70 -25.16 15.44
CA ALA A 775 -28.76 -24.29 14.97
C ALA A 775 -28.70 -24.17 13.44
N ASP A 776 -29.75 -24.64 12.79
CA ASP A 776 -29.89 -24.58 11.34
C ASP A 776 -29.91 -23.12 10.84
N GLN A 777 -29.32 -22.90 9.66
CA GLN A 777 -29.22 -21.58 9.06
C GLN A 777 -30.58 -21.03 8.61
N SER A 778 -31.54 -21.86 8.17
CA SER A 778 -32.86 -21.36 7.79
C SER A 778 -33.71 -20.99 9.02
N GLY A 779 -33.38 -21.53 10.19
CA GLY A 779 -34.15 -21.40 11.43
C GLY A 779 -35.47 -22.19 11.41
N ALA A 780 -35.64 -23.09 10.44
CA ALA A 780 -36.89 -23.83 10.25
C ALA A 780 -36.90 -25.14 11.05
N SER A 781 -35.72 -25.66 11.36
CA SER A 781 -35.56 -26.89 12.14
C SER A 781 -35.39 -26.59 13.62
N ALA A 782 -35.89 -27.49 14.46
CA ALA A 782 -35.54 -27.49 15.87
C ALA A 782 -34.03 -27.64 16.05
N LEU A 783 -33.46 -26.92 17.02
CA LEU A 783 -32.09 -27.11 17.46
C LEU A 783 -31.88 -28.57 17.83
N SER A 784 -30.70 -29.11 17.53
CA SER A 784 -30.40 -30.52 17.82
C SER A 784 -28.96 -30.74 18.24
N ALA A 785 -28.74 -31.54 19.28
CA ALA A 785 -27.40 -31.98 19.67
C ALA A 785 -26.94 -33.12 18.77
N ALA A 786 -26.33 -32.78 17.62
CA ALA A 786 -26.14 -33.72 16.51
C ALA A 786 -24.78 -33.62 15.79
N ARG A 787 -23.82 -32.82 16.28
CA ARG A 787 -22.50 -32.65 15.64
C ARG A 787 -21.35 -33.00 16.57
N ALA A 788 -20.34 -33.69 16.04
CA ALA A 788 -19.15 -34.06 16.81
C ALA A 788 -18.14 -32.90 16.94
N THR A 789 -18.21 -31.91 16.04
CA THR A 789 -17.30 -30.77 15.98
C THR A 789 -18.12 -29.50 15.91
N ALA A 790 -17.69 -28.47 16.64
CA ALA A 790 -18.34 -27.17 16.61
C ALA A 790 -17.78 -26.30 15.49
N SER A 791 -18.67 -25.70 14.70
CA SER A 791 -18.37 -24.65 13.73
C SER A 791 -19.38 -23.51 13.89
N THR A 792 -19.64 -22.72 12.86
CA THR A 792 -20.55 -21.58 12.89
C THR A 792 -21.96 -21.96 13.38
N TRP A 793 -22.44 -23.16 13.07
CA TRP A 793 -23.79 -23.59 13.45
C TRP A 793 -23.92 -24.04 14.90
N GLU A 794 -22.80 -24.29 15.58
CA GLU A 794 -22.75 -24.73 16.97
C GLU A 794 -22.37 -23.60 17.94
N ARG A 795 -22.27 -22.37 17.42
CA ARG A 795 -21.93 -21.17 18.20
C ARG A 795 -23.19 -20.41 18.59
N PHE A 796 -23.26 -20.03 19.86
CA PHE A 796 -24.36 -19.29 20.46
C PHE A 796 -23.85 -18.09 21.25
N ILE A 797 -24.50 -16.95 21.07
CA ILE A 797 -24.28 -15.73 21.84
C ILE A 797 -25.37 -15.70 22.93
N ILE A 798 -24.97 -15.89 24.18
CA ILE A 798 -25.89 -16.01 25.32
C ILE A 798 -25.69 -14.79 26.22
N ARG A 799 -26.72 -13.96 26.39
CA ARG A 799 -26.63 -12.65 27.06
C ARG A 799 -27.82 -12.44 27.98
N GLN A 800 -27.67 -11.61 29.02
CA GLN A 800 -28.80 -11.22 29.86
C GLN A 800 -29.91 -10.65 28.97
N LYS A 801 -31.12 -11.21 29.06
CA LYS A 801 -32.24 -10.75 28.25
C LYS A 801 -32.71 -9.38 28.73
N ALA A 802 -32.79 -8.43 27.81
CA ALA A 802 -33.26 -7.08 28.13
C ALA A 802 -34.68 -7.10 28.73
N GLY A 803 -34.88 -6.38 29.85
CA GLY A 803 -36.17 -6.28 30.54
C GLY A 803 -36.53 -7.44 31.48
N GLU A 804 -35.66 -8.45 31.60
CA GLU A 804 -35.85 -9.60 32.49
C GLU A 804 -34.90 -9.57 33.70
N SER A 805 -35.10 -10.49 34.65
CA SER A 805 -34.21 -10.65 35.81
C SER A 805 -32.77 -11.05 35.39
N GLN A 806 -31.78 -10.74 36.24
CA GLN A 806 -30.35 -10.92 35.90
C GLN A 806 -29.93 -12.37 35.60
N ASP A 807 -30.72 -13.35 36.04
CA ASP A 807 -30.51 -14.78 35.82
C ASP A 807 -31.18 -15.32 34.52
N VAL A 808 -31.86 -14.45 33.77
CA VAL A 808 -32.57 -14.82 32.53
C VAL A 808 -31.80 -14.32 31.32
N TYR A 809 -31.52 -15.24 30.40
CA TYR A 809 -30.70 -15.02 29.23
C TYR A 809 -31.49 -15.20 27.93
N SER A 810 -31.15 -14.43 26.91
CA SER A 810 -31.50 -14.72 25.53
C SER A 810 -30.39 -15.56 24.89
N ILE A 811 -30.77 -16.44 23.96
CA ILE A 811 -29.83 -17.26 23.18
C ILE A 811 -29.95 -16.83 21.73
N LYS A 812 -28.85 -16.40 21.11
CA LYS A 812 -28.78 -16.04 19.69
C LYS A 812 -27.87 -17.02 18.95
N ALA A 813 -28.35 -17.58 17.85
CA ALA A 813 -27.58 -18.50 17.02
C ALA A 813 -26.65 -17.72 16.08
N ALA A 814 -25.38 -18.12 16.00
CA ALA A 814 -24.42 -17.50 15.09
C ALA A 814 -24.66 -17.87 13.62
N SER A 815 -25.33 -19.00 13.33
CA SER A 815 -25.61 -19.46 11.96
C SER A 815 -26.43 -18.50 11.12
N ASN A 816 -27.37 -17.79 11.74
CA ASN A 816 -28.28 -16.88 11.04
C ASN A 816 -28.57 -15.57 11.78
N GLY A 817 -27.90 -15.34 12.92
CA GLY A 817 -28.07 -14.13 13.71
C GLY A 817 -29.45 -13.97 14.34
N LYS A 818 -30.24 -15.04 14.45
CA LYS A 818 -31.58 -15.00 15.06
C LYS A 818 -31.58 -15.57 16.47
N TYR A 819 -32.54 -15.12 17.27
CA TYR A 819 -32.76 -15.57 18.63
C TYR A 819 -33.57 -16.85 18.69
N VAL A 820 -33.29 -17.65 19.71
CA VAL A 820 -33.97 -18.90 20.01
C VAL A 820 -35.26 -18.59 20.76
N ARG A 821 -36.35 -19.23 20.32
CA ARG A 821 -37.62 -19.29 21.05
C ARG A 821 -38.10 -20.73 21.19
N VAL A 822 -38.99 -20.94 22.14
CA VAL A 822 -39.76 -22.18 22.29
C VAL A 822 -41.03 -22.07 21.42
N SER A 823 -41.20 -22.96 20.45
CA SER A 823 -42.40 -23.03 19.62
C SER A 823 -43.58 -23.66 20.36
N GLY A 824 -44.78 -23.59 19.77
CA GLY A 824 -46.02 -24.06 20.42
C GLY A 824 -46.02 -25.56 20.76
N ASP A 825 -45.22 -26.36 20.06
CA ASP A 825 -44.98 -27.79 20.32
C ASP A 825 -43.87 -28.03 21.36
N GLY A 826 -43.27 -26.98 21.91
CA GLY A 826 -42.16 -27.04 22.86
C GLY A 826 -40.77 -27.11 22.22
N SER A 827 -40.64 -27.22 20.90
CA SER A 827 -39.33 -27.29 20.22
C SER A 827 -38.55 -25.97 20.36
N LEU A 828 -37.22 -26.04 20.43
CA LEU A 828 -36.36 -24.84 20.40
C LEU A 828 -36.01 -24.51 18.95
N VAL A 829 -36.32 -23.30 18.47
CA VAL A 829 -36.05 -22.86 17.08
C VAL A 829 -35.39 -21.47 17.05
N ASN A 830 -34.43 -21.25 16.14
CA ASN A 830 -33.71 -19.98 15.95
C ASN A 830 -34.26 -19.15 14.78
N ASP A 831 -35.50 -18.70 14.88
CA ASP A 831 -36.22 -18.03 13.79
C ASP A 831 -36.60 -16.57 14.07
N THR A 832 -36.25 -16.05 15.25
CA THR A 832 -36.74 -14.77 15.74
C THR A 832 -35.70 -13.65 15.58
N ALA A 833 -36.03 -12.58 14.85
CA ALA A 833 -35.07 -11.50 14.59
C ALA A 833 -34.85 -10.56 15.80
N ALA A 834 -35.90 -10.29 16.58
CA ALA A 834 -35.85 -9.34 17.70
C ALA A 834 -35.74 -10.05 19.06
N GLU A 835 -34.83 -9.60 19.92
CA GLU A 835 -34.60 -10.20 21.23
C GLU A 835 -35.86 -10.21 22.11
N LYS A 836 -36.71 -9.18 22.00
CA LYS A 836 -37.96 -9.08 22.78
C LYS A 836 -38.87 -10.30 22.57
N ASP A 837 -38.88 -10.87 21.37
CA ASP A 837 -39.72 -11.99 20.96
C ASP A 837 -39.07 -13.36 21.26
N ALA A 838 -37.80 -13.36 21.70
CA ALA A 838 -37.08 -14.56 22.10
C ALA A 838 -37.57 -15.11 23.44
N THR A 839 -37.47 -16.42 23.64
CA THR A 839 -37.70 -17.02 24.96
C THR A 839 -36.54 -16.67 25.90
N GLY A 840 -36.86 -16.37 27.16
CA GLY A 840 -35.85 -16.26 28.22
C GLY A 840 -35.46 -17.63 28.76
N PHE A 841 -34.19 -17.83 29.06
CA PHE A 841 -33.65 -19.08 29.58
C PHE A 841 -32.82 -18.86 30.84
N ARG A 842 -32.95 -19.74 31.84
CA ARG A 842 -32.10 -19.82 33.02
C ARG A 842 -31.10 -20.96 32.87
N PHE A 843 -29.84 -20.69 33.21
CA PHE A 843 -28.75 -21.66 33.20
C PHE A 843 -28.51 -22.16 34.63
N VAL A 844 -29.23 -23.21 35.02
CA VAL A 844 -29.17 -23.80 36.37
C VAL A 844 -27.94 -24.72 36.43
N LYS A 845 -27.00 -24.48 37.35
CA LYS A 845 -25.80 -25.35 37.47
C LYS A 845 -26.20 -26.81 37.68
N ALA A 846 -25.59 -27.70 36.91
CA ALA A 846 -25.89 -29.13 36.90
C ALA A 846 -25.31 -29.88 38.10
#